data_AF-A0A2H1WKH0-F1
#
_entry.id   AF-A0A2H1WKH0-F1
#
_cell.length_a   1.000
_cell.length_b   1.000
_cell.length_c   1.000
_cell.angle_alpha   90.00
_cell.angle_beta   90.00
_cell.angle_gamma   90.00
#
_symmetry.space_group_name_H-M   'P 1'
#
loop_
_entity.id
_entity.type
_entity.pdbx_description
1 polymer ?
#
loop_
_entity_poly.entity_id
_entity_poly.type
_entity_poly.pdbx_seq_one_letter_code
_entity_poly.pdbx_strand_id
1 'polypeptide(L)'
;MSPVPLTILQEQPTQPVPPVCADAIDVNNPLGRLRSAMRNSAYTQMNAFFDAFVIFYTDEHLSEEPHKSERRLEYVSGWDGSGTGAVLADGGAAIWVPSGDVRRARATLTCAWLVIDGDDPSQPTIAEWISERLSRSGRVGGDARLTSMGEWQVLSTALQREGLQLVHIPTLVDQLWNEEPDPDRTRPDFPKTVAKNYEIEHAGLSWRDKVALVRSELHAMGADAMIVTALDEVAWLLNVRGRDLPFARLLKAFVYITLREVKVFVPPGKLSVHVRDALLYNCFGNNCTKVNEYTSIYSELRRLPDTKILIPAAGTFQRGASAAIAQSVPPAKRMFLLSPIIYLKAQKNEAEVKGMKKAHLWDAVAMCTLLSYLESKSALSEISVERTVDITRDTQAGYIGPAMKTRVAFGINAADPDYRATNASNKLITKNATLVIQSGGQYDEGTTIVTRTVHYGMPTREEKRVYTTVMRSLAAIAGLRIPSTLPAAHVDPVARAPLWAAKQDYPHLTGHGVGAALCRKEDPVVIDYRQDTNLHTLREGYFITAEPGWYETGKYGVRLGNVLEVVLRPNGYLGFQEATLLPYEPKLIDRSMLTEYEILWLNDYNDRIRKEVGPELKSRGLTDVLYWMMNKTVPIELPSKAKKLVSSSTEHSAKISVLLISFMLLYFV
;
A
#
# COMPACT_ATOMS: atom_id res chain seq x y z
N MET A 1 -16.86 -22.24 -44.55
CA MET A 1 -17.80 -21.42 -43.77
C MET A 1 -16.99 -20.39 -43.02
N SER A 2 -16.94 -19.18 -43.57
CA SER A 2 -16.19 -18.05 -43.04
C SER A 2 -16.83 -17.52 -41.75
N PRO A 3 -16.05 -17.12 -40.73
CA PRO A 3 -16.60 -16.48 -39.55
C PRO A 3 -16.92 -15.02 -39.85
N VAL A 4 -18.15 -14.64 -39.50
CA VAL A 4 -18.69 -13.27 -39.57
C VAL A 4 -17.90 -12.37 -38.61
N PRO A 5 -17.37 -11.21 -39.03
CA PRO A 5 -16.78 -10.24 -38.11
C PRO A 5 -17.86 -9.53 -37.31
N LEU A 6 -17.68 -9.45 -35.98
CA LEU A 6 -18.42 -8.54 -35.11
C LEU A 6 -18.12 -7.10 -35.54
N THR A 7 -19.13 -6.45 -36.14
CA THR A 7 -19.10 -5.04 -36.52
C THR A 7 -19.00 -4.18 -35.27
N ILE A 8 -17.83 -3.58 -35.05
CA ILE A 8 -17.67 -2.45 -34.14
C ILE A 8 -18.40 -1.27 -34.79
N LEU A 9 -19.45 -0.77 -34.14
CA LEU A 9 -20.11 0.47 -34.52
C LEU A 9 -19.08 1.61 -34.43
N GLN A 10 -18.64 2.10 -35.59
CA GLN A 10 -17.93 3.36 -35.71
C GLN A 10 -18.93 4.49 -35.43
N GLU A 11 -18.85 5.09 -34.24
CA GLU A 11 -19.38 6.44 -34.04
C GLU A 11 -18.43 7.42 -34.73
N GLN A 12 -18.94 8.12 -35.75
CA GLN A 12 -18.23 9.23 -36.37
C GLN A 12 -18.24 10.46 -35.44
N PRO A 13 -17.18 11.27 -35.43
CA PRO A 13 -16.97 12.33 -34.46
C PRO A 13 -17.53 13.66 -34.94
N THR A 14 -18.53 14.18 -34.25
CA THR A 14 -18.80 15.62 -34.16
C THR A 14 -19.39 15.92 -32.78
N GLN A 15 -18.58 15.82 -31.73
CA GLN A 15 -18.94 16.50 -30.48
C GLN A 15 -18.76 18.01 -30.71
N PRO A 16 -19.81 18.82 -30.55
CA PRO A 16 -19.62 20.26 -30.42
C PRO A 16 -18.72 20.49 -29.20
N VAL A 17 -17.71 21.35 -29.34
CA VAL A 17 -16.82 21.75 -28.24
C VAL A 17 -17.71 22.04 -27.03
N PRO A 18 -17.59 21.28 -25.92
CA PRO A 18 -18.43 21.53 -24.76
C PRO A 18 -18.20 22.98 -24.33
N PRO A 19 -19.26 23.73 -23.95
CA PRO A 19 -19.09 25.09 -23.48
C PRO A 19 -18.03 25.08 -22.38
N VAL A 20 -16.98 25.88 -22.57
CA VAL A 20 -15.88 25.99 -21.61
C VAL A 20 -16.51 26.34 -20.26
N CYS A 21 -16.43 25.41 -19.32
CA CYS A 21 -17.19 25.56 -18.08
C CYS A 21 -16.58 26.62 -17.18
N ALA A 22 -17.38 27.17 -16.26
CA ALA A 22 -17.00 28.31 -15.42
C ALA A 22 -15.64 28.12 -14.74
N ASP A 23 -15.38 26.92 -14.19
CA ASP A 23 -14.11 26.61 -13.51
C ASP A 23 -12.89 26.68 -14.43
N ALA A 24 -13.05 26.44 -15.73
CA ALA A 24 -11.96 26.47 -16.69
C ALA A 24 -11.52 27.90 -17.06
N ILE A 25 -12.38 28.90 -16.83
CA ILE A 25 -12.12 30.32 -17.14
C ILE A 25 -12.01 31.21 -15.90
N ASP A 26 -12.37 30.70 -14.71
CA ASP A 26 -12.28 31.46 -13.48
C ASP A 26 -10.81 31.72 -13.11
N VAL A 27 -10.43 33.00 -13.11
CA VAL A 27 -9.08 33.48 -12.80
C VAL A 27 -8.79 33.46 -11.29
N ASN A 28 -9.81 33.36 -10.45
CA ASN A 28 -9.67 33.42 -9.00
C ASN A 28 -9.49 32.05 -8.36
N ASN A 29 -9.86 30.96 -9.06
CA ASN A 29 -9.62 29.62 -8.55
C ASN A 29 -8.13 29.23 -8.68
N PRO A 30 -7.68 28.17 -7.97
CA PRO A 30 -6.27 27.76 -7.99
C PRO A 30 -5.70 27.50 -9.39
N LEU A 31 -6.49 26.95 -10.32
CA LEU A 31 -6.09 26.70 -11.70
C LEU A 31 -5.87 28.01 -12.49
N GLY A 32 -6.79 28.97 -12.38
CA GLY A 32 -6.68 30.29 -12.99
C GLY A 32 -5.49 31.08 -12.45
N ARG A 33 -5.30 31.08 -11.12
CA ARG A 33 -4.17 31.75 -10.46
C ARG A 33 -2.83 31.18 -10.92
N LEU A 34 -2.72 29.86 -11.10
CA LEU A 34 -1.52 29.23 -11.67
C LEU A 34 -1.21 29.75 -13.08
N ARG A 35 -2.21 29.86 -13.97
CA ARG A 35 -2.00 30.40 -15.33
C ARG A 35 -1.50 31.84 -15.30
N SER A 36 -2.05 32.68 -14.43
CA SER A 36 -1.58 34.05 -14.25
C SER A 36 -0.13 34.09 -13.73
N ALA A 37 0.22 33.22 -12.79
CA ALA A 37 1.55 33.13 -12.22
C ALA A 37 2.62 32.69 -13.24
N MET A 38 2.26 31.79 -14.17
CA MET A 38 3.14 31.36 -15.25
C MET A 38 3.59 32.50 -16.18
N ARG A 39 2.83 33.60 -16.23
CA ARG A 39 3.13 34.82 -17.01
C ARG A 39 3.63 35.99 -16.18
N ASN A 40 3.91 35.77 -14.89
CA ASN A 40 4.29 36.83 -13.97
C ASN A 40 5.70 36.57 -13.43
N SER A 41 6.62 37.49 -13.75
CA SER A 41 8.04 37.39 -13.38
C SER A 41 8.27 37.36 -11.86
N ALA A 42 7.33 37.86 -11.06
CA ALA A 42 7.42 37.80 -9.59
C ALA A 42 7.39 36.35 -9.07
N TYR A 43 6.65 35.46 -9.72
CA TYR A 43 6.54 34.05 -9.31
C TYR A 43 7.58 33.16 -9.99
N THR A 44 8.00 33.49 -11.21
CA THR A 44 8.91 32.63 -11.97
C THR A 44 10.37 32.81 -11.59
N GLN A 45 10.72 33.88 -10.86
CA GLN A 45 12.05 34.19 -10.32
C GLN A 45 13.21 34.25 -11.35
N MET A 46 12.93 34.04 -12.64
CA MET A 46 13.95 33.92 -13.71
C MET A 46 13.68 34.84 -14.90
N ASN A 47 12.78 35.83 -14.79
CA ASN A 47 12.27 36.61 -15.93
C ASN A 47 11.82 35.72 -17.11
N ALA A 48 11.37 34.51 -16.81
CA ALA A 48 10.95 33.51 -17.77
C ALA A 48 9.45 33.28 -17.64
N PHE A 49 8.73 33.27 -18.75
CA PHE A 49 7.34 32.83 -18.82
C PHE A 49 7.27 31.34 -19.17
N PHE A 50 6.29 30.65 -18.62
CA PHE A 50 6.05 29.24 -18.90
C PHE A 50 4.79 29.09 -19.74
N ASP A 51 4.88 28.28 -20.79
CA ASP A 51 3.77 27.95 -21.68
C ASP A 51 2.95 26.78 -21.11
N ALA A 52 3.62 25.90 -20.37
CA ALA A 52 2.98 24.83 -19.61
C ALA A 52 3.62 24.67 -18.22
N PHE A 53 2.86 24.10 -17.27
CA PHE A 53 3.35 23.75 -15.95
C PHE A 53 2.89 22.35 -15.56
N VAL A 54 3.83 21.53 -15.08
CA VAL A 54 3.60 20.15 -14.64
C VAL A 54 3.56 20.11 -13.11
N ILE A 55 2.50 19.52 -12.57
CA ILE A 55 2.23 19.42 -11.14
C ILE A 55 2.26 17.95 -10.75
N PHE A 56 3.27 17.56 -9.98
CA PHE A 56 3.38 16.21 -9.44
C PHE A 56 2.60 16.07 -8.13
N TYR A 57 2.06 14.87 -7.88
CA TYR A 57 1.34 14.57 -6.64
C TYR A 57 2.24 14.49 -5.40
N THR A 58 3.48 14.01 -5.54
CA THR A 58 4.31 13.59 -4.41
C THR A 58 5.02 14.72 -3.67
N ASP A 59 5.63 14.39 -2.52
CA ASP A 59 6.50 15.28 -1.75
C ASP A 59 7.98 15.13 -2.14
N GLU A 60 8.87 15.83 -1.43
CA GLU A 60 10.33 15.82 -1.67
C GLU A 60 11.01 14.45 -1.45
N HIS A 61 10.31 13.54 -0.77
CA HIS A 61 10.75 12.18 -0.46
C HIS A 61 10.02 11.12 -1.28
N LEU A 62 9.18 11.55 -2.23
CA LEU A 62 8.39 10.72 -3.12
C LEU A 62 7.45 9.76 -2.38
N SER A 63 6.89 10.21 -1.25
CA SER A 63 5.96 9.43 -0.42
C SER A 63 4.70 9.00 -1.20
N GLU A 64 4.22 7.76 -0.97
CA GLU A 64 2.98 7.23 -1.60
C GLU A 64 1.77 8.13 -1.29
N GLU A 65 1.64 8.57 -0.02
CA GLU A 65 0.53 9.40 0.47
C GLU A 65 1.13 10.61 1.20
N PRO A 66 1.44 11.71 0.49
CA PRO A 66 2.01 12.90 1.09
C PRO A 66 1.02 13.59 2.04
N HIS A 67 1.54 14.34 3.01
CA HIS A 67 0.74 15.15 3.93
C HIS A 67 -0.10 16.17 3.15
N LYS A 68 -1.28 16.54 3.66
CA LYS A 68 -2.19 17.48 2.98
C LYS A 68 -1.53 18.81 2.58
N SER A 69 -0.60 19.30 3.38
CA SER A 69 0.17 20.53 3.09
C SER A 69 1.16 20.41 1.93
N GLU A 70 1.36 19.21 1.38
CA GLU A 70 2.27 18.93 0.25
C GLU A 70 1.49 18.54 -1.02
N ARG A 71 0.16 18.42 -0.94
CA ARG A 71 -0.72 17.95 -2.04
C ARG A 71 -1.06 19.06 -3.03
N ARG A 72 -0.03 19.56 -3.72
CA ARG A 72 -0.15 20.64 -4.72
C ARG A 72 -1.10 20.27 -5.87
N LEU A 73 -1.10 19.01 -6.30
CA LEU A 73 -2.03 18.53 -7.33
C LEU A 73 -3.49 18.61 -6.85
N GLU A 74 -3.76 18.26 -5.60
CA GLU A 74 -5.09 18.38 -4.98
C GLU A 74 -5.50 19.86 -4.87
N TYR A 75 -4.61 20.74 -4.44
CA TYR A 75 -4.87 22.18 -4.37
C TYR A 75 -5.28 22.76 -5.72
N VAL A 76 -4.57 22.40 -6.80
CA VAL A 76 -4.82 22.99 -8.13
C VAL A 76 -5.98 22.34 -8.87
N SER A 77 -6.19 21.02 -8.70
CA SER A 77 -7.18 20.27 -9.48
C SER A 77 -8.42 19.81 -8.70
N GLY A 78 -8.31 19.67 -7.37
CA GLY A 78 -9.28 18.96 -6.53
C GLY A 78 -9.07 17.44 -6.47
N TRP A 79 -8.06 16.89 -7.17
CA TRP A 79 -7.73 15.47 -7.14
C TRP A 79 -6.86 15.09 -5.94
N ASP A 80 -7.41 14.31 -5.01
CA ASP A 80 -6.72 13.86 -3.79
C ASP A 80 -5.88 12.58 -3.97
N GLY A 81 -5.84 12.02 -5.19
CA GLY A 81 -5.14 10.78 -5.54
C GLY A 81 -3.81 10.98 -6.25
N SER A 82 -3.08 9.89 -6.45
CA SER A 82 -1.84 9.90 -7.22
C SER A 82 -2.07 10.29 -8.68
N GLY A 83 -1.05 10.90 -9.29
CA GLY A 83 -1.08 11.29 -10.69
C GLY A 83 -0.15 12.46 -10.99
N THR A 84 -0.23 12.95 -12.21
CA THR A 84 0.48 14.17 -12.65
C THR A 84 -0.47 15.04 -13.46
N GLY A 85 -0.56 16.32 -13.10
CA GLY A 85 -1.33 17.32 -13.85
C GLY A 85 -0.43 18.12 -14.79
N ALA A 86 -0.95 18.51 -15.95
CA ALA A 86 -0.34 19.50 -16.83
C ALA A 86 -1.33 20.63 -17.10
N VAL A 87 -0.87 21.88 -16.99
CA VAL A 87 -1.66 23.09 -17.20
C VAL A 87 -1.01 23.94 -18.27
N LEU A 88 -1.78 24.40 -19.25
CA LEU A 88 -1.33 25.32 -20.29
C LEU A 88 -1.64 26.77 -19.91
N ALA A 89 -0.73 27.68 -20.23
CA ALA A 89 -0.86 29.11 -19.96
C ALA A 89 -2.08 29.71 -20.68
N ASP A 90 -2.31 29.32 -21.94
CA ASP A 90 -3.37 29.85 -22.82
C ASP A 90 -4.72 29.12 -22.68
N GLY A 91 -4.83 28.18 -21.75
CA GLY A 91 -6.06 27.42 -21.49
C GLY A 91 -5.95 25.94 -21.86
N GLY A 92 -6.56 25.10 -21.03
CA GLY A 92 -6.44 23.65 -21.06
C GLY A 92 -5.71 23.11 -19.83
N ALA A 93 -6.20 21.97 -19.32
CA ALA A 93 -5.55 21.21 -18.26
C ALA A 93 -5.88 19.73 -18.45
N ALA A 94 -4.90 18.87 -18.19
CA ALA A 94 -5.05 17.42 -18.24
C ALA A 94 -4.39 16.78 -17.03
N ILE A 95 -4.88 15.62 -16.63
CA ILE A 95 -4.34 14.85 -15.51
C ILE A 95 -4.24 13.38 -15.89
N TRP A 96 -3.06 12.81 -15.66
CA TRP A 96 -2.77 11.39 -15.84
C TRP A 96 -2.89 10.72 -14.48
N VAL A 97 -3.82 9.77 -14.38
CA VAL A 97 -4.08 8.99 -13.15
C VAL A 97 -3.92 7.50 -13.45
N PRO A 98 -3.56 6.66 -12.45
CA PRO A 98 -3.52 5.21 -12.65
C PRO A 98 -4.86 4.65 -13.11
N SER A 99 -4.88 3.55 -13.88
CA SER A 99 -6.12 3.02 -14.48
C SER A 99 -7.22 2.76 -13.45
N GLY A 100 -6.85 2.28 -12.26
CA GLY A 100 -7.79 2.01 -11.16
C GLY A 100 -8.50 3.26 -10.63
N ASP A 101 -7.94 4.44 -10.86
CA ASP A 101 -8.45 5.72 -10.37
C ASP A 101 -9.21 6.52 -11.44
N VAL A 102 -9.17 6.13 -12.73
CA VAL A 102 -9.78 6.88 -13.85
C VAL A 102 -11.26 7.17 -13.60
N ARG A 103 -12.02 6.18 -13.14
CA ARG A 103 -13.45 6.33 -12.84
C ARG A 103 -13.69 7.37 -11.74
N ARG A 104 -12.87 7.31 -10.67
CA ARG A 104 -12.96 8.20 -9.51
C ARG A 104 -12.56 9.62 -9.89
N ALA A 105 -11.49 9.77 -10.66
CA ALA A 105 -11.02 11.04 -11.17
C ALA A 105 -12.10 11.72 -12.05
N ARG A 106 -12.71 11.00 -12.99
CA ARG A 106 -13.82 11.52 -13.82
C ARG A 106 -15.06 11.93 -13.02
N ALA A 107 -15.32 11.28 -11.88
CA ALA A 107 -16.44 11.61 -11.01
C ALA A 107 -16.14 12.78 -10.04
N THR A 108 -14.86 13.06 -9.78
CA THR A 108 -14.41 14.06 -8.78
C THR A 108 -14.01 15.38 -9.44
N LEU A 109 -13.32 15.31 -10.57
CA LEU A 109 -12.77 16.47 -11.24
C LEU A 109 -13.82 17.21 -12.05
N THR A 110 -13.68 18.53 -12.10
CA THR A 110 -14.53 19.38 -12.91
C THR A 110 -14.17 19.22 -14.39
N CYS A 111 -15.06 19.68 -15.27
CA CYS A 111 -14.87 19.76 -16.72
C CYS A 111 -13.65 20.58 -17.15
N ALA A 112 -12.98 21.31 -16.25
CA ALA A 112 -11.73 22.00 -16.54
C ALA A 112 -10.55 21.03 -16.78
N TRP A 113 -10.67 19.77 -16.34
CA TRP A 113 -9.62 18.76 -16.43
C TRP A 113 -9.99 17.62 -17.37
N LEU A 114 -9.13 17.37 -18.35
CA LEU A 114 -9.15 16.13 -19.13
C LEU A 114 -8.51 15.00 -18.31
N VAL A 115 -9.27 13.95 -18.00
CA VAL A 115 -8.77 12.79 -17.26
C VAL A 115 -8.27 11.72 -18.24
N ILE A 116 -6.97 11.42 -18.14
CA ILE A 116 -6.25 10.49 -19.00
C ILE A 116 -5.82 9.28 -18.16
N ASP A 117 -5.99 8.09 -18.72
CA ASP A 117 -5.46 6.86 -18.14
C ASP A 117 -3.94 6.82 -18.36
N GLY A 118 -3.18 6.93 -17.26
CA GLY A 118 -1.72 7.01 -17.29
C GLY A 118 -1.03 5.68 -17.58
N ASP A 119 -1.73 4.55 -17.42
CA ASP A 119 -1.16 3.22 -17.65
C ASP A 119 -1.57 2.64 -19.02
N ASP A 120 -2.43 3.34 -19.77
CA ASP A 120 -2.85 2.96 -21.13
C ASP A 120 -1.89 3.55 -22.19
N PRO A 121 -1.05 2.74 -22.85
CA PRO A 121 -0.08 3.22 -23.85
C PRO A 121 -0.72 3.77 -25.13
N SER A 122 -2.04 3.60 -25.33
CA SER A 122 -2.76 4.20 -26.45
C SER A 122 -3.18 5.66 -26.19
N GLN A 123 -3.11 6.12 -24.94
CA GLN A 123 -3.38 7.49 -24.56
C GLN A 123 -2.14 8.39 -24.77
N PRO A 124 -2.33 9.69 -25.04
CA PRO A 124 -1.20 10.60 -25.23
C PRO A 124 -0.39 10.74 -23.93
N THR A 125 0.93 10.77 -24.08
CA THR A 125 1.85 11.11 -22.99
C THR A 125 1.73 12.59 -22.61
N ILE A 126 2.28 12.97 -21.45
CA ILE A 126 2.34 14.38 -21.01
C ILE A 126 3.04 15.25 -22.06
N ALA A 127 4.14 14.77 -22.63
CA ALA A 127 4.90 15.52 -23.62
C ALA A 127 4.10 15.73 -24.92
N GLU A 128 3.49 14.67 -25.45
CA GLU A 128 2.66 14.73 -26.67
C GLU A 128 1.45 15.66 -26.49
N TRP A 129 0.75 15.55 -25.35
CA TRP A 129 -0.42 16.40 -25.08
C TRP A 129 -0.06 17.89 -25.00
N ILE A 130 1.09 18.22 -24.41
CA ILE A 130 1.61 19.58 -24.34
C ILE A 130 2.03 20.07 -25.74
N SER A 131 2.77 19.27 -26.50
CA SER A 131 3.32 19.68 -27.80
C SER A 131 2.26 19.87 -28.88
N GLU A 132 1.16 19.11 -28.85
CA GLU A 132 0.01 19.32 -29.74
C GLU A 132 -0.60 20.72 -29.62
N ARG A 133 -0.41 21.38 -28.47
CA ARG A 133 -1.07 22.64 -28.10
C ARG A 133 -0.10 23.81 -27.99
N LEU A 134 1.20 23.59 -28.17
CA LEU A 134 2.25 24.61 -28.11
C LEU A 134 3.02 24.70 -29.43
N SER A 135 3.53 25.90 -29.73
CA SER A 135 4.48 26.07 -30.83
C SER A 135 5.87 25.51 -30.47
N ARG A 136 6.65 25.12 -31.48
CA ARG A 136 8.06 24.67 -31.29
C ARG A 136 8.84 25.80 -30.59
N SER A 137 9.49 25.51 -29.46
CA SER A 137 10.27 26.42 -28.55
C SER A 137 9.64 26.86 -27.21
N GLY A 138 8.56 26.23 -26.74
CA GLY A 138 7.96 26.53 -25.43
C GLY A 138 8.74 26.05 -24.19
N ARG A 139 8.53 26.73 -23.05
CA ARG A 139 9.06 26.37 -21.73
C ARG A 139 8.00 25.71 -20.86
N VAL A 140 8.35 24.56 -20.29
CA VAL A 140 7.52 23.79 -19.37
C VAL A 140 8.13 23.90 -17.97
N GLY A 141 7.40 24.45 -17.01
CA GLY A 141 7.82 24.50 -15.61
C GLY A 141 7.45 23.24 -14.85
N GLY A 142 8.23 22.87 -13.84
CA GLY A 142 7.86 21.81 -12.89
C GLY A 142 8.83 21.72 -11.72
N ASP A 143 8.41 21.12 -10.60
CA ASP A 143 9.28 20.98 -9.42
C ASP A 143 10.01 19.62 -9.42
N ALA A 144 11.29 19.62 -9.81
CA ALA A 144 12.19 18.47 -9.78
C ALA A 144 12.39 17.84 -8.38
N ARG A 145 11.98 18.51 -7.29
CA ARG A 145 11.99 17.89 -5.95
C ARG A 145 10.86 16.87 -5.79
N LEU A 146 9.78 17.00 -6.55
CA LEU A 146 8.53 16.26 -6.36
C LEU A 146 8.36 15.08 -7.33
N THR A 147 9.42 14.68 -8.02
CA THR A 147 9.40 13.53 -8.93
C THR A 147 10.77 12.84 -8.94
N SER A 148 10.81 11.55 -9.30
CA SER A 148 12.06 10.79 -9.33
C SER A 148 13.00 11.30 -10.43
N MET A 149 14.29 11.03 -10.27
CA MET A 149 15.27 11.31 -11.32
C MET A 149 14.93 10.59 -12.65
N GLY A 150 14.41 9.36 -12.58
CA GLY A 150 14.03 8.60 -13.76
C GLY A 150 12.87 9.25 -14.52
N GLU A 151 11.78 9.56 -13.83
CA GLU A 151 10.59 10.18 -14.44
C GLU A 151 10.88 11.58 -14.97
N TRP A 152 11.65 12.39 -14.22
CA TRP A 152 12.09 13.70 -14.70
C TRP A 152 12.89 13.60 -15.99
N GLN A 153 13.81 12.63 -16.08
CA GLN A 153 14.63 12.44 -17.27
C GLN A 153 13.80 11.97 -18.47
N VAL A 154 12.85 11.04 -18.26
CA VAL A 154 11.93 10.58 -19.30
C VAL A 154 11.11 11.74 -19.84
N LEU A 155 10.47 12.51 -18.95
CA LEU A 155 9.67 13.67 -19.34
C LEU A 155 10.51 14.76 -20.02
N SER A 156 11.67 15.10 -19.47
CA SER A 156 12.59 16.08 -20.05
C SER A 156 13.04 15.66 -21.45
N THR A 157 13.36 14.38 -21.66
CA THR A 157 13.81 13.88 -22.96
C THR A 157 12.66 13.87 -23.97
N ALA A 158 11.45 13.49 -23.56
CA ALA A 158 10.28 13.51 -24.42
C ALA A 158 9.93 14.95 -24.85
N LEU A 159 9.90 15.90 -23.91
CA LEU A 159 9.68 17.32 -24.22
C LEU A 159 10.74 17.90 -25.16
N GLN A 160 12.02 17.54 -24.96
CA GLN A 160 13.10 17.98 -25.84
C GLN A 160 12.95 17.49 -27.28
N ARG A 161 12.42 16.28 -27.52
CA ARG A 161 12.14 15.78 -28.88
C ARG A 161 11.08 16.61 -29.58
N GLU A 162 10.13 17.15 -28.83
CA GLU A 162 9.10 18.06 -29.32
C GLU A 162 9.57 19.53 -29.42
N GLY A 163 10.85 19.80 -29.10
CA GLY A 163 11.41 21.15 -29.12
C GLY A 163 10.99 22.02 -27.92
N LEU A 164 10.60 21.40 -26.80
CA LEU A 164 10.22 22.05 -25.56
C LEU A 164 11.29 21.87 -24.48
N GLN A 165 11.37 22.80 -23.53
CA GLN A 165 12.34 22.75 -22.42
C GLN A 165 11.65 22.58 -21.07
N LEU A 166 11.98 21.51 -20.34
CA LEU A 166 11.57 21.33 -18.94
C LEU A 166 12.50 22.11 -18.00
N VAL A 167 11.94 22.94 -17.12
CA VAL A 167 12.67 23.84 -16.21
C VAL A 167 12.26 23.58 -14.77
N HIS A 168 13.25 23.38 -13.89
CA HIS A 168 13.01 23.21 -12.47
C HIS A 168 12.59 24.53 -11.79
N ILE A 169 11.38 24.57 -11.25
CA ILE A 169 10.79 25.73 -10.55
C ILE A 169 10.15 25.26 -9.22
N PRO A 170 10.86 25.39 -8.08
CA PRO A 170 10.42 24.79 -6.82
C PRO A 170 9.29 25.51 -6.09
N THR A 171 9.18 26.84 -6.18
CA THR A 171 8.35 27.62 -5.24
C THR A 171 7.05 28.17 -5.81
N LEU A 172 6.81 28.05 -7.12
CA LEU A 172 5.71 28.75 -7.78
C LEU A 172 4.34 28.38 -7.20
N VAL A 173 4.01 27.08 -7.12
CA VAL A 173 2.72 26.63 -6.56
C VAL A 173 2.63 26.92 -5.06
N ASP A 174 3.74 26.82 -4.34
CA ASP A 174 3.78 27.10 -2.90
C ASP A 174 3.50 28.57 -2.59
N GLN A 175 4.04 29.49 -3.39
CA GLN A 175 3.78 30.93 -3.26
C GLN A 175 2.29 31.22 -3.48
N LEU A 176 1.69 30.66 -4.53
CA LEU A 176 0.26 30.84 -4.81
C LEU A 176 -0.63 30.31 -3.69
N TRP A 177 -0.30 29.12 -3.17
CA TRP A 177 -1.08 28.48 -2.12
C TRP A 177 -0.97 29.23 -0.79
N ASN A 178 0.19 29.82 -0.49
CA ASN A 178 0.37 30.67 0.69
C ASN A 178 -0.38 32.01 0.57
N GLU A 179 -0.66 32.46 -0.64
CA GLU A 179 -1.45 33.67 -0.93
C GLU A 179 -2.93 33.36 -1.20
N GLU A 180 -3.40 32.15 -0.89
CA GLU A 180 -4.78 31.72 -1.14
C GLU A 180 -5.78 32.56 -0.34
N PRO A 181 -6.66 33.35 -1.01
CA PRO A 181 -7.61 34.20 -0.31
C PRO A 181 -8.77 33.43 0.32
N ASP A 182 -9.10 32.24 -0.19
CA ASP A 182 -10.15 31.39 0.36
C ASP A 182 -9.66 30.62 1.60
N PRO A 183 -10.23 30.88 2.80
CA PRO A 183 -9.85 30.16 4.03
C PRO A 183 -10.03 28.65 3.93
N ASP A 184 -11.01 28.17 3.16
CA ASP A 184 -11.29 26.75 3.01
C ASP A 184 -10.25 26.03 2.12
N ARG A 185 -9.46 26.79 1.36
CA ARG A 185 -8.41 26.30 0.46
C ARG A 185 -7.00 26.64 0.92
N THR A 186 -6.87 27.34 2.05
CA THR A 186 -5.58 27.75 2.60
C THR A 186 -4.70 26.53 2.88
N ARG A 187 -3.40 26.67 2.61
CA ARG A 187 -2.43 25.59 2.81
C ARG A 187 -2.44 25.13 4.27
N PRO A 188 -2.71 23.85 4.55
CA PRO A 188 -2.65 23.35 5.92
C PRO A 188 -1.23 23.47 6.48
N ASP A 189 -1.13 23.73 7.78
CA ASP A 189 0.15 23.68 8.50
C ASP A 189 0.76 22.27 8.39
N PHE A 190 2.08 22.21 8.15
CA PHE A 190 2.82 20.94 8.25
C PHE A 190 2.87 20.48 9.72
N PRO A 191 2.81 19.16 10.01
CA PRO A 191 2.77 18.67 11.38
C PRO A 191 3.96 19.15 12.22
N LYS A 192 3.67 19.76 13.37
CA LYS A 192 4.67 20.22 14.36
C LYS A 192 5.07 19.13 15.37
N THR A 193 4.50 17.93 15.25
CA THR A 193 4.80 16.79 16.12
C THR A 193 6.29 16.45 16.09
N VAL A 194 6.91 16.38 17.26
CA VAL A 194 8.31 15.97 17.39
C VAL A 194 8.44 14.46 17.23
N ALA A 195 9.50 14.04 16.55
CA ALA A 195 9.86 12.65 16.45
C ALA A 195 10.45 12.15 17.77
N LYS A 196 10.15 10.88 18.08
CA LYS A 196 10.56 10.18 19.29
C LYS A 196 11.45 9.00 18.94
N ASN A 197 12.24 8.54 19.91
CA ASN A 197 13.01 7.31 19.77
C ASN A 197 12.06 6.13 19.56
N TYR A 198 12.50 5.20 18.72
CA TYR A 198 11.91 3.88 18.60
C TYR A 198 12.61 2.98 19.61
N GLU A 199 11.85 2.50 20.58
CA GLU A 199 12.41 1.77 21.73
C GLU A 199 13.17 0.51 21.29
N ILE A 200 14.29 0.24 21.97
CA ILE A 200 15.18 -0.87 21.61
C ILE A 200 14.49 -2.24 21.72
N GLU A 201 13.49 -2.35 22.59
CA GLU A 201 12.64 -3.53 22.76
C GLU A 201 11.83 -3.88 21.50
N HIS A 202 11.60 -2.90 20.63
CA HIS A 202 10.95 -3.08 19.34
C HIS A 202 11.96 -3.07 18.19
N ALA A 203 12.99 -2.24 18.27
CA ALA A 203 13.98 -2.07 17.21
C ALA A 203 14.98 -3.23 17.09
N GLY A 204 15.32 -3.88 18.21
CA GLY A 204 16.29 -4.99 18.31
C GLY A 204 17.76 -4.62 18.08
N LEU A 205 18.03 -3.57 17.30
CA LEU A 205 19.37 -3.05 17.03
C LEU A 205 19.42 -1.55 17.28
N SER A 206 20.56 -1.06 17.78
CA SER A 206 20.77 0.37 17.90
C SER A 206 20.96 1.02 16.52
N TRP A 207 20.71 2.33 16.42
CA TRP A 207 20.94 3.07 15.17
C TRP A 207 22.41 2.98 14.71
N ARG A 208 23.35 2.87 15.66
CA ARG A 208 24.79 2.74 15.37
C ARG A 208 25.11 1.38 14.75
N ASP A 209 24.49 0.31 15.24
CA ASP A 209 24.65 -1.04 14.67
C ASP A 209 24.06 -1.08 13.26
N LYS A 210 22.90 -0.44 13.05
CA LYS A 210 22.30 -0.29 11.71
C LYS A 210 23.21 0.49 10.76
N VAL A 211 23.81 1.59 11.18
CA VAL A 211 24.81 2.33 10.39
C VAL A 211 26.03 1.46 10.07
N ALA A 212 26.49 0.62 11.00
CA ALA A 212 27.60 -0.30 10.77
C ALA A 212 27.25 -1.37 9.70
N LEU A 213 26.03 -1.91 9.73
CA LEU A 213 25.53 -2.80 8.68
C LEU A 213 25.51 -2.10 7.32
N VAL A 214 24.94 -0.90 7.25
CA VAL A 214 24.89 -0.11 6.01
C VAL A 214 26.29 0.17 5.47
N ARG A 215 27.25 0.54 6.31
CA ARG A 215 28.63 0.77 5.86
C ARG A 215 29.32 -0.49 5.34
N SER A 216 28.99 -1.65 5.90
CA SER A 216 29.50 -2.93 5.40
C SER A 216 28.99 -3.18 3.98
N GLU A 217 27.72 -2.90 3.72
CA GLU A 217 27.13 -2.96 2.38
C GLU A 217 27.74 -1.93 1.42
N LEU A 218 27.94 -0.67 1.85
CA LEU A 218 28.60 0.35 1.03
C LEU A 218 30.02 -0.07 0.65
N HIS A 219 30.77 -0.65 1.59
CA HIS A 219 32.11 -1.16 1.32
C HIS A 219 32.09 -2.29 0.28
N ALA A 220 31.15 -3.25 0.42
CA ALA A 220 30.98 -4.35 -0.53
C ALA A 220 30.60 -3.87 -1.94
N MET A 221 29.83 -2.78 -2.05
CA MET A 221 29.44 -2.15 -3.32
C MET A 221 30.52 -1.22 -3.88
N GLY A 222 31.59 -0.92 -3.12
CA GLY A 222 32.62 0.04 -3.50
C GLY A 222 32.13 1.50 -3.55
N ALA A 223 31.14 1.84 -2.72
CA ALA A 223 30.64 3.20 -2.53
C ALA A 223 31.31 3.85 -1.30
N ASP A 224 31.65 5.14 -1.41
CA ASP A 224 32.26 5.92 -0.33
C ASP A 224 31.21 6.46 0.64
N ALA A 225 30.01 6.72 0.10
CA ALA A 225 28.90 7.32 0.82
C ALA A 225 27.55 6.99 0.17
N MET A 226 26.47 7.27 0.89
CA MET A 226 25.10 7.09 0.44
C MET A 226 24.21 8.26 0.90
N ILE A 227 23.26 8.63 0.05
CA ILE A 227 22.14 9.50 0.40
C ILE A 227 20.93 8.62 0.71
N VAL A 228 20.27 8.85 1.84
CA VAL A 228 19.01 8.22 2.22
C VAL A 228 17.90 9.24 2.07
N THR A 229 16.97 8.97 1.15
CA THR A 229 15.86 9.88 0.81
C THR A 229 14.50 9.32 1.22
N ALA A 230 14.31 8.00 1.21
CA ALA A 230 13.05 7.39 1.60
C ALA A 230 12.83 7.50 3.13
N LEU A 231 11.66 7.99 3.53
CA LEU A 231 11.40 8.33 4.94
C LEU A 231 11.35 7.11 5.87
N ASP A 232 10.98 5.95 5.35
CA ASP A 232 10.96 4.67 6.08
C ASP A 232 12.37 4.16 6.35
N GLU A 233 13.30 4.35 5.42
CA GLU A 233 14.72 4.07 5.64
C GLU A 233 15.34 5.01 6.66
N VAL A 234 15.02 6.30 6.60
CA VAL A 234 15.49 7.28 7.58
C VAL A 234 14.98 6.91 8.99
N ALA A 235 13.69 6.59 9.11
CA ALA A 235 13.09 6.19 10.38
C ALA A 235 13.70 4.89 10.91
N TRP A 236 13.92 3.89 10.05
CA TRP A 236 14.53 2.61 10.44
C TRP A 236 15.99 2.79 10.87
N LEU A 237 16.79 3.50 10.06
CA LEU A 237 18.22 3.69 10.28
C LEU A 237 18.49 4.41 11.60
N LEU A 238 17.75 5.48 11.88
CA LEU A 238 17.96 6.32 13.05
C LEU A 238 17.22 5.82 14.30
N ASN A 239 16.41 4.76 14.21
CA ASN A 239 15.45 4.36 15.25
C ASN A 239 14.61 5.54 15.73
N VAL A 240 14.01 6.26 14.80
CA VAL A 240 13.15 7.40 15.10
C VAL A 240 11.79 7.18 14.46
N ARG A 241 10.73 7.62 15.13
CA ARG A 241 9.35 7.60 14.61
C ARG A 241 8.73 9.00 14.72
N GLY A 242 8.13 9.44 13.62
CA GLY A 242 7.43 10.72 13.50
C GLY A 242 5.94 10.55 13.21
N ARG A 243 5.27 11.65 12.86
CA ARG A 243 3.87 11.69 12.43
C ARG A 243 3.70 12.64 11.24
N ASP A 244 4.67 12.62 10.33
CA ASP A 244 4.74 13.57 9.22
C ASP A 244 3.92 13.10 8.01
N LEU A 245 3.62 11.80 7.95
CA LEU A 245 2.72 11.19 6.99
C LEU A 245 1.44 10.69 7.68
N PRO A 246 0.29 10.69 6.99
CA PRO A 246 -1.00 10.32 7.59
C PRO A 246 -1.09 8.85 8.02
N PHE A 247 -0.37 7.95 7.33
CA PHE A 247 -0.55 6.50 7.46
C PHE A 247 0.72 5.73 7.82
N ALA A 248 1.82 6.45 8.07
CA ALA A 248 3.12 5.85 8.41
C ALA A 248 3.85 6.73 9.43
N ARG A 249 4.57 6.10 10.35
CA ARG A 249 5.20 6.76 11.51
C ARG A 249 6.55 7.37 11.17
N LEU A 250 6.59 8.23 10.16
CA LEU A 250 7.84 8.70 9.55
C LEU A 250 8.14 10.15 9.90
N LEU A 251 9.41 10.51 9.78
CA LEU A 251 9.95 11.86 10.01
C LEU A 251 10.50 12.39 8.69
N LYS A 252 10.08 13.57 8.25
CA LYS A 252 10.63 14.28 7.09
C LYS A 252 12.10 14.64 7.38
N ALA A 253 13.02 13.91 6.77
CA ALA A 253 14.46 14.11 6.92
C ALA A 253 15.22 13.40 5.79
N PHE A 254 16.43 13.88 5.52
CA PHE A 254 17.42 13.18 4.72
C PHE A 254 18.59 12.73 5.59
N VAL A 255 19.26 11.66 5.20
CA VAL A 255 20.51 11.24 5.84
C VAL A 255 21.60 11.09 4.79
N TYR A 256 22.78 11.61 5.07
CA TYR A 256 23.99 11.35 4.30
C TYR A 256 24.97 10.55 5.15
N ILE A 257 25.30 9.34 4.70
CA ILE A 257 26.16 8.41 5.43
C ILE A 257 27.46 8.27 4.66
N THR A 258 28.59 8.51 5.31
CA THR A 258 29.91 8.12 4.81
C THR A 258 30.46 6.98 5.65
N LEU A 259 31.66 6.50 5.30
CA LEU A 259 32.38 5.53 6.13
C LEU A 259 32.76 6.05 7.53
N ARG A 260 32.67 7.37 7.80
CA ARG A 260 33.15 7.99 9.05
C ARG A 260 32.21 8.99 9.71
N GLU A 261 31.22 9.50 8.99
CA GLU A 261 30.26 10.46 9.52
C GLU A 261 28.84 10.14 9.07
N VAL A 262 27.87 10.66 9.83
CA VAL A 262 26.45 10.66 9.50
C VAL A 262 25.96 12.11 9.58
N LYS A 263 25.34 12.62 8.52
CA LYS A 263 24.70 13.94 8.54
C LYS A 263 23.20 13.76 8.38
N VAL A 264 22.43 14.31 9.30
CA VAL A 264 20.97 14.26 9.31
C VAL A 264 20.44 15.65 9.00
N PHE A 265 19.66 15.78 7.93
CA PHE A 265 19.03 17.03 7.51
C PHE A 265 17.55 16.97 7.87
N VAL A 266 17.11 17.82 8.80
CA VAL A 266 15.77 17.72 9.38
C VAL A 266 15.17 19.11 9.60
N PRO A 267 13.85 19.31 9.42
CA PRO A 267 13.25 20.62 9.67
C PRO A 267 13.42 21.02 11.14
N PRO A 268 13.57 22.33 11.42
CA PRO A 268 13.73 22.82 12.79
C PRO A 268 12.52 22.43 13.65
N GLY A 269 12.77 22.07 14.92
CA GLY A 269 11.72 21.70 15.86
C GLY A 269 11.12 20.30 15.67
N LYS A 270 11.62 19.48 14.73
CA LYS A 270 11.09 18.12 14.51
C LYS A 270 11.72 17.02 15.35
N LEU A 271 12.86 17.27 16.01
CA LEU A 271 13.50 16.31 16.90
C LEU A 271 13.21 16.66 18.35
N SER A 272 12.76 15.69 19.14
CA SER A 272 12.73 15.82 20.61
C SER A 272 14.15 15.98 21.17
N VAL A 273 14.26 16.53 22.39
CA VAL A 273 15.54 16.67 23.09
C VAL A 273 16.25 15.32 23.22
N HIS A 274 15.53 14.26 23.58
CA HIS A 274 16.09 12.92 23.73
C HIS A 274 16.61 12.32 22.42
N VAL A 275 15.93 12.56 21.29
CA VAL A 275 16.42 12.11 19.97
C VAL A 275 17.67 12.91 19.59
N ARG A 276 17.65 14.23 19.78
CA ARG A 276 18.78 15.10 19.48
C ARG A 276 20.01 14.70 20.29
N ASP A 277 19.83 14.44 21.59
CA ASP A 277 20.89 13.96 22.46
C ASP A 277 21.36 12.57 22.02
N ALA A 278 20.46 11.62 21.75
CA ALA A 278 20.86 10.28 21.30
C ALA A 278 21.67 10.25 19.99
N LEU A 279 21.39 11.20 19.08
CA LEU A 279 22.13 11.37 17.83
C LEU A 279 23.48 12.08 18.05
N LEU A 280 23.56 13.07 18.95
CA LEU A 280 24.77 13.87 19.18
C LEU A 280 25.71 13.29 20.26
N TYR A 281 25.21 12.43 21.14
CA TYR A 281 25.96 11.90 22.29
C TYR A 281 27.02 10.88 21.84
N ASN A 282 28.23 11.03 22.38
CA ASN A 282 29.42 10.20 22.12
C ASN A 282 29.96 10.23 20.67
N CYS A 283 30.35 11.41 20.16
CA CYS A 283 31.27 11.51 19.02
C CYS A 283 32.70 11.04 19.39
N PHE A 284 32.87 9.77 19.76
CA PHE A 284 34.18 9.13 19.88
C PHE A 284 34.34 8.15 18.71
N GLY A 285 35.17 8.50 17.70
CA GLY A 285 35.47 7.65 16.54
C GLY A 285 34.70 7.96 15.25
N ASN A 286 34.64 6.98 14.33
CA ASN A 286 34.05 7.08 12.96
C ASN A 286 32.50 7.14 12.93
N ASN A 287 31.82 7.50 14.03
CA ASN A 287 30.35 7.52 14.14
C ASN A 287 29.82 8.90 14.57
N CYS A 288 30.48 9.98 14.15
CA CYS A 288 30.01 11.31 14.54
C CYS A 288 28.80 11.73 13.69
N THR A 289 27.70 12.05 14.37
CA THR A 289 26.48 12.53 13.73
C THR A 289 26.39 14.04 13.82
N LYS A 290 25.99 14.70 12.72
CA LYS A 290 25.66 16.13 12.70
C LYS A 290 24.20 16.31 12.31
N VAL A 291 23.51 17.21 13.00
CA VAL A 291 22.14 17.59 12.69
C VAL A 291 22.18 18.96 12.00
N ASN A 292 21.73 18.99 10.76
CA ASN A 292 21.78 20.13 9.86
C ASN A 292 20.37 20.61 9.52
N GLU A 293 20.26 21.84 9.00
CA GLU A 293 19.00 22.38 8.49
C GLU A 293 18.54 21.58 7.26
N TYR A 294 17.26 21.23 7.21
CA TYR A 294 16.66 20.45 6.12
C TYR A 294 17.02 20.92 4.71
N THR A 295 16.93 22.22 4.43
CA THR A 295 17.13 22.76 3.07
C THR A 295 18.61 22.81 2.65
N SER A 296 19.53 22.73 3.62
CA SER A 296 20.98 22.79 3.35
C SER A 296 21.51 21.57 2.59
N ILE A 297 20.74 20.48 2.51
CA ILE A 297 21.16 19.27 1.79
C ILE A 297 21.58 19.57 0.35
N TYR A 298 20.83 20.39 -0.39
CA TYR A 298 21.12 20.64 -1.81
C TYR A 298 22.45 21.35 -2.04
N SER A 299 22.83 22.27 -1.14
CA SER A 299 24.10 22.99 -1.25
C SER A 299 25.28 22.15 -0.73
N GLU A 300 25.06 21.35 0.31
CA GLU A 300 26.03 20.39 0.85
C GLU A 300 26.38 19.32 -0.19
N LEU A 301 25.39 18.71 -0.84
CA LEU A 301 25.59 17.64 -1.84
C LEU A 301 26.49 18.08 -3.02
N ARG A 302 26.48 19.37 -3.37
CA ARG A 302 27.35 19.95 -4.42
C ARG A 302 28.81 20.05 -4.01
N ARG A 303 29.08 20.07 -2.70
CA ARG A 303 30.40 20.35 -2.09
C ARG A 303 31.03 19.12 -1.44
N LEU A 304 30.39 17.96 -1.50
CA LEU A 304 30.88 16.76 -0.84
C LEU A 304 32.24 16.30 -1.41
N PRO A 305 33.19 15.89 -0.55
CA PRO A 305 34.51 15.44 -0.97
C PRO A 305 34.48 14.06 -1.62
N ASP A 306 33.55 13.19 -1.20
CA ASP A 306 33.46 11.77 -1.58
C ASP A 306 33.32 11.56 -3.09
N THR A 307 33.85 10.45 -3.61
CA THR A 307 33.99 10.24 -5.06
C THR A 307 32.94 9.33 -5.66
N LYS A 308 32.46 8.33 -4.92
CA LYS A 308 31.41 7.40 -5.34
C LYS A 308 30.25 7.45 -4.35
N ILE A 309 29.22 8.21 -4.70
CA ILE A 309 28.05 8.44 -3.85
C ILE A 309 26.88 7.62 -4.38
N LEU A 310 26.40 6.68 -3.57
CA LEU A 310 25.19 5.92 -3.83
C LEU A 310 23.98 6.84 -3.73
N ILE A 311 23.26 6.95 -4.84
CA ILE A 311 21.98 7.62 -4.96
C ILE A 311 20.91 6.53 -5.14
N PRO A 312 19.90 6.46 -4.26
CA PRO A 312 18.87 5.43 -4.34
C PRO A 312 18.19 5.41 -5.71
N ALA A 313 18.29 4.28 -6.40
CA ALA A 313 17.51 3.98 -7.59
C ALA A 313 16.07 3.61 -7.21
N ALA A 314 15.16 3.61 -8.19
CA ALA A 314 13.79 3.16 -7.97
C ALA A 314 13.76 1.65 -7.65
N GLY A 315 13.10 1.31 -6.56
CA GLY A 315 12.72 -0.05 -6.19
C GLY A 315 11.34 -0.39 -6.75
N THR A 316 10.61 -1.27 -6.05
CA THR A 316 9.27 -1.67 -6.42
C THR A 316 8.21 -0.65 -5.95
N PHE A 317 8.32 -0.14 -4.73
CA PHE A 317 7.43 0.91 -4.21
C PHE A 317 8.13 2.26 -4.06
N GLN A 318 9.36 2.25 -3.55
CA GLN A 318 10.18 3.45 -3.46
C GLN A 318 10.59 3.90 -4.87
N ARG A 319 10.36 5.18 -5.17
CA ARG A 319 10.67 5.79 -6.48
C ARG A 319 12.12 6.29 -6.61
N GLY A 320 12.99 5.92 -5.67
CA GLY A 320 14.38 6.37 -5.59
C GLY A 320 14.53 7.82 -5.11
N ALA A 321 15.62 8.47 -5.47
CA ALA A 321 15.86 9.88 -5.14
C ALA A 321 15.11 10.83 -6.10
N SER A 322 14.66 11.97 -5.56
CA SER A 322 14.11 13.05 -6.38
C SER A 322 15.15 13.60 -7.36
N ALA A 323 14.68 14.11 -8.50
CA ALA A 323 15.56 14.65 -9.52
C ALA A 323 16.44 15.79 -8.97
N ALA A 324 15.90 16.65 -8.10
CA ALA A 324 16.65 17.73 -7.46
C ALA A 324 17.80 17.23 -6.55
N ILE A 325 17.59 16.14 -5.79
CA ILE A 325 18.65 15.51 -4.98
C ILE A 325 19.72 14.92 -5.91
N ALA A 326 19.32 14.13 -6.90
CA ALA A 326 20.24 13.50 -7.83
C ALA A 326 21.07 14.53 -8.61
N GLN A 327 20.43 15.59 -9.09
CA GLN A 327 21.07 16.66 -9.85
C GLN A 327 22.02 17.52 -8.99
N SER A 328 21.81 17.59 -7.67
CA SER A 328 22.70 18.31 -6.75
C SER A 328 24.04 17.61 -6.54
N VAL A 329 24.13 16.30 -6.79
CA VAL A 329 25.40 15.56 -6.77
C VAL A 329 26.10 15.74 -8.12
N PRO A 330 27.42 15.99 -8.20
CA PRO A 330 28.12 16.07 -9.49
C PRO A 330 28.00 14.77 -10.32
N PRO A 331 27.75 14.82 -11.65
CA PRO A 331 27.52 13.62 -12.48
C PRO A 331 28.59 12.53 -12.35
N ALA A 332 29.86 12.92 -12.31
CA ALA A 332 31.00 11.99 -12.19
C ALA A 332 31.04 11.20 -10.86
N LYS A 333 30.25 11.62 -9.86
CA LYS A 333 30.22 11.02 -8.52
C LYS A 333 29.01 10.12 -8.28
N ARG A 334 28.05 10.08 -9.21
CA ARG A 334 26.75 9.43 -9.00
C ARG A 334 26.84 7.92 -9.25
N MET A 335 26.39 7.13 -8.31
CA MET A 335 26.18 5.69 -8.45
C MET A 335 24.72 5.37 -8.16
N PHE A 336 23.95 4.98 -9.17
CA PHE A 336 22.54 4.63 -9.00
C PHE A 336 22.40 3.13 -8.74
N LEU A 337 22.05 2.77 -7.51
CA LEU A 337 21.78 1.40 -7.08
C LEU A 337 20.62 1.39 -6.08
N LEU A 338 19.99 0.23 -5.89
CA LEU A 338 19.01 0.07 -4.81
C LEU A 338 19.67 0.33 -3.46
N SER A 339 18.93 0.95 -2.56
CA SER A 339 19.39 1.15 -1.19
C SER A 339 19.60 -0.21 -0.50
N PRO A 340 20.76 -0.48 0.13
CA PRO A 340 20.94 -1.68 0.93
C PRO A 340 19.99 -1.73 2.14
N ILE A 341 19.53 -0.57 2.62
CA ILE A 341 18.60 -0.48 3.76
C ILE A 341 17.29 -1.20 3.44
N ILE A 342 16.84 -1.21 2.18
CA ILE A 342 15.67 -1.97 1.73
C ILE A 342 15.73 -3.42 2.20
N TYR A 343 16.84 -4.10 1.94
CA TYR A 343 17.01 -5.51 2.30
C TYR A 343 17.22 -5.70 3.80
N LEU A 344 17.98 -4.80 4.43
CA LEU A 344 18.26 -4.86 5.87
C LEU A 344 17.00 -4.70 6.72
N LYS A 345 16.07 -3.82 6.34
CA LYS A 345 14.81 -3.62 7.07
C LYS A 345 13.70 -4.59 6.68
N ALA A 346 13.77 -5.17 5.48
CA ALA A 346 12.84 -6.20 5.06
C ALA A 346 12.98 -7.46 5.93
N GLN A 347 14.21 -7.80 6.34
CA GLN A 347 14.53 -8.91 7.22
C GLN A 347 14.37 -8.52 8.70
N LYS A 348 13.19 -8.76 9.28
CA LYS A 348 12.91 -8.38 10.67
C LYS A 348 13.76 -9.20 11.61
N ASN A 349 14.40 -8.55 12.59
CA ASN A 349 15.07 -9.24 13.68
C ASN A 349 14.06 -9.77 14.71
N GLU A 350 14.52 -10.54 15.71
CA GLU A 350 13.64 -11.16 16.71
C GLU A 350 12.73 -10.17 17.47
N ALA A 351 13.24 -8.98 17.79
CA ALA A 351 12.47 -7.94 18.48
C ALA A 351 11.36 -7.39 17.57
N GLU A 352 11.71 -7.11 16.30
CA GLU A 352 10.75 -6.66 15.29
C GLU A 352 9.70 -7.73 14.99
N VAL A 353 10.08 -9.02 14.88
CA VAL A 353 9.16 -10.16 14.71
C VAL A 353 8.19 -10.26 15.88
N LYS A 354 8.69 -10.17 17.11
CA LYS A 354 7.87 -10.19 18.34
C LYS A 354 6.90 -9.00 18.37
N GLY A 355 7.38 -7.82 17.98
CA GLY A 355 6.56 -6.62 17.83
C GLY A 355 5.44 -6.82 16.81
N MET A 356 5.76 -7.26 15.60
CA MET A 356 4.79 -7.54 14.56
C MET A 356 3.71 -8.52 15.03
N LYS A 357 4.07 -9.62 15.69
CA LYS A 357 3.11 -10.59 16.26
C LYS A 357 2.18 -9.94 17.30
N LYS A 358 2.74 -9.12 18.20
CA LYS A 358 1.97 -8.41 19.23
C LYS A 358 1.01 -7.38 18.63
N ALA A 359 1.44 -6.62 17.62
CA ALA A 359 0.58 -5.70 16.89
C ALA A 359 -0.60 -6.42 16.23
N HIS A 360 -0.36 -7.57 15.59
CA HIS A 360 -1.42 -8.36 14.96
C HIS A 360 -2.37 -9.00 15.97
N LEU A 361 -1.90 -9.37 17.18
CA LEU A 361 -2.77 -9.85 18.26
C LEU A 361 -3.74 -8.76 18.72
N TRP A 362 -3.26 -7.54 18.92
CA TRP A 362 -4.13 -6.42 19.28
C TRP A 362 -5.10 -6.04 18.16
N ASP A 363 -4.63 -6.08 16.92
CA ASP A 363 -5.49 -5.85 15.76
C ASP A 363 -6.58 -6.91 15.65
N ALA A 364 -6.25 -8.18 15.94
CA ALA A 364 -7.22 -9.26 15.99
C ALA A 364 -8.30 -9.01 17.06
N VAL A 365 -7.92 -8.56 18.27
CA VAL A 365 -8.89 -8.20 19.32
C VAL A 365 -9.81 -7.07 18.87
N ALA A 366 -9.25 -6.00 18.29
CA ALA A 366 -10.04 -4.88 17.77
C ALA A 366 -10.98 -5.33 16.65
N MET A 367 -10.48 -6.08 15.68
CA MET A 367 -11.26 -6.52 14.52
C MET A 367 -12.32 -7.59 14.89
N CYS A 368 -12.03 -8.50 15.83
CA CYS A 368 -13.05 -9.39 16.39
C CYS A 368 -14.17 -8.59 17.07
N THR A 369 -13.80 -7.57 17.87
CA THR A 369 -14.76 -6.70 18.55
C THR A 369 -15.63 -5.95 17.54
N LEU A 370 -15.01 -5.37 16.50
CA LEU A 370 -15.71 -4.71 15.40
C LEU A 370 -16.68 -5.66 14.71
N LEU A 371 -16.20 -6.81 14.20
CA LEU A 371 -17.05 -7.71 13.42
C LEU A 371 -18.20 -8.28 14.25
N SER A 372 -17.96 -8.60 15.53
CA SER A 372 -19.01 -8.98 16.47
C SER A 372 -20.04 -7.85 16.66
N TYR A 373 -19.57 -6.61 16.80
CA TYR A 373 -20.43 -5.43 16.97
C TYR A 373 -21.31 -5.20 15.72
N LEU A 374 -20.73 -5.24 14.52
CA LEU A 374 -21.44 -4.97 13.27
C LEU A 374 -22.59 -5.96 13.01
N GLU A 375 -22.48 -7.23 13.42
CA GLU A 375 -23.56 -8.22 13.28
C GLU A 375 -24.83 -7.86 14.04
N SER A 376 -24.70 -7.12 15.15
CA SER A 376 -25.82 -6.74 16.02
C SER A 376 -26.47 -5.40 15.66
N LYS A 377 -25.83 -4.61 14.79
CA LYS A 377 -26.23 -3.23 14.51
C LYS A 377 -27.09 -3.09 13.26
N SER A 378 -27.93 -2.07 13.29
CA SER A 378 -28.78 -1.64 12.17
C SER A 378 -28.38 -0.24 11.70
N ALA A 379 -28.81 0.14 10.50
CA ALA A 379 -28.59 1.47 9.91
C ALA A 379 -27.11 1.88 9.77
N LEU A 380 -26.23 0.91 9.53
CA LEU A 380 -24.85 1.17 9.17
C LEU A 380 -24.75 1.59 7.70
N SER A 381 -23.85 2.52 7.41
CA SER A 381 -23.37 2.86 6.07
C SER A 381 -21.89 2.54 5.91
N GLU A 382 -21.39 2.49 4.67
CA GLU A 382 -19.96 2.27 4.39
C GLU A 382 -19.07 3.25 5.17
N ILE A 383 -19.33 4.56 5.08
CA ILE A 383 -18.58 5.60 5.81
C ILE A 383 -18.67 5.42 7.33
N SER A 384 -19.84 5.02 7.85
CA SER A 384 -19.97 4.80 9.31
C SER A 384 -19.15 3.60 9.78
N VAL A 385 -19.02 2.56 8.94
CA VAL A 385 -18.19 1.40 9.25
C VAL A 385 -16.71 1.75 9.13
N GLU A 386 -16.30 2.53 8.12
CA GLU A 386 -14.94 3.07 8.01
C GLU A 386 -14.52 3.76 9.32
N ARG A 387 -15.37 4.66 9.85
CA ARG A 387 -15.11 5.34 11.14
C ARG A 387 -15.09 4.37 12.32
N THR A 388 -16.01 3.40 12.35
CA THR A 388 -16.11 2.44 13.45
C THR A 388 -14.88 1.53 13.51
N VAL A 389 -14.31 1.16 12.36
CA VAL A 389 -13.05 0.41 12.29
C VAL A 389 -11.95 1.15 13.03
N ASP A 390 -11.75 2.44 12.70
CA ASP A 390 -10.67 3.24 13.28
C ASP A 390 -10.90 3.48 14.79
N ILE A 391 -12.14 3.77 15.21
CA ILE A 391 -12.51 3.92 16.63
C ILE A 391 -12.26 2.63 17.40
N THR A 392 -12.56 1.47 16.81
CA THR A 392 -12.38 0.19 17.50
C THR A 392 -10.89 -0.12 17.70
N ARG A 393 -10.03 0.23 16.73
CA ARG A 393 -8.58 0.12 16.90
C ARG A 393 -8.01 1.09 17.93
N ASP A 394 -8.59 2.28 18.06
CA ASP A 394 -8.19 3.28 19.05
C ASP A 394 -8.32 2.81 20.51
N THR A 395 -9.12 1.76 20.75
CA THR A 395 -9.22 1.11 22.06
C THR A 395 -7.99 0.27 22.44
N GLN A 396 -7.07 0.02 21.50
CA GLN A 396 -5.88 -0.82 21.73
C GLN A 396 -4.71 0.02 22.24
N ALA A 397 -4.05 -0.45 23.30
CA ALA A 397 -3.05 0.33 24.04
C ALA A 397 -1.89 0.88 23.18
N GLY A 398 -1.38 0.12 22.22
CA GLY A 398 -0.28 0.54 21.36
C GLY A 398 -0.72 1.18 20.04
N TYR A 399 -2.01 1.45 19.82
CA TYR A 399 -2.48 2.03 18.56
C TYR A 399 -2.07 3.49 18.41
N ILE A 400 -1.56 3.82 17.22
CA ILE A 400 -1.04 5.15 16.88
C ILE A 400 -1.95 5.86 15.87
N GLY A 401 -2.59 5.09 14.99
CA GLY A 401 -3.40 5.59 13.89
C GLY A 401 -3.55 4.57 12.77
N PRO A 402 -4.31 4.88 11.72
CA PRO A 402 -4.52 3.96 10.59
C PRO A 402 -3.23 3.78 9.78
N ALA A 403 -3.00 2.57 9.24
CA ALA A 403 -1.91 2.28 8.30
C ALA A 403 -2.28 2.53 6.84
N MET A 404 -3.56 2.79 6.57
CA MET A 404 -4.12 3.17 5.28
C MET A 404 -5.48 3.84 5.46
N LYS A 405 -5.99 4.50 4.42
CA LYS A 405 -7.41 4.84 4.37
C LYS A 405 -8.23 3.54 4.35
N THR A 406 -8.98 3.31 5.43
CA THR A 406 -9.91 2.17 5.53
C THR A 406 -10.86 2.17 4.34
N ARG A 407 -11.03 1.01 3.70
CA ARG A 407 -11.94 0.82 2.57
C ARG A 407 -13.07 -0.10 3.00
N VAL A 408 -14.31 0.39 2.87
CA VAL A 408 -15.51 -0.40 3.10
C VAL A 408 -16.38 -0.34 1.87
N ALA A 409 -16.69 -1.51 1.31
CA ALA A 409 -17.45 -1.61 0.07
C ALA A 409 -18.59 -2.62 0.23
N PHE A 410 -19.83 -2.19 0.02
CA PHE A 410 -21.03 -3.00 0.17
C PHE A 410 -21.69 -3.32 -1.19
N GLY A 411 -21.98 -4.61 -1.41
CA GLY A 411 -22.63 -5.08 -2.64
C GLY A 411 -21.86 -4.65 -3.89
N ILE A 412 -22.54 -4.01 -4.84
CA ILE A 412 -21.97 -3.54 -6.12
C ILE A 412 -20.73 -2.65 -5.97
N ASN A 413 -20.60 -1.90 -4.88
CA ASN A 413 -19.43 -1.06 -4.64
C ASN A 413 -18.17 -1.94 -4.44
N ALA A 414 -18.33 -3.14 -3.91
CA ALA A 414 -17.23 -4.09 -3.73
C ALA A 414 -16.72 -4.70 -5.06
N ALA A 415 -17.40 -4.48 -6.18
CA ALA A 415 -16.92 -4.88 -7.51
C ALA A 415 -15.80 -3.97 -8.03
N ASP A 416 -15.47 -2.88 -7.33
CA ASP A 416 -14.32 -2.04 -7.62
C ASP A 416 -13.24 -2.26 -6.52
N PRO A 417 -12.06 -2.81 -6.86
CA PRO A 417 -10.98 -3.08 -5.90
C PRO A 417 -10.46 -1.81 -5.20
N ASP A 418 -10.61 -0.65 -5.84
CA ASP A 418 -10.12 0.64 -5.36
C ASP A 418 -11.24 1.57 -4.89
N TYR A 419 -12.45 1.03 -4.70
CA TYR A 419 -13.58 1.77 -4.17
C TYR A 419 -13.23 2.49 -2.85
N ARG A 420 -13.63 3.76 -2.80
CA ARG A 420 -13.63 4.59 -1.59
C ARG A 420 -14.98 5.26 -1.50
N ALA A 421 -15.64 5.14 -0.35
CA ALA A 421 -16.94 5.77 -0.17
C ALA A 421 -16.82 7.30 -0.19
N THR A 422 -17.76 7.94 -0.87
CA THR A 422 -17.97 9.39 -0.88
C THR A 422 -19.36 9.70 -0.36
N ASN A 423 -19.66 10.95 -0.03
CA ASN A 423 -21.01 11.33 0.37
C ASN A 423 -22.06 10.99 -0.72
N ALA A 424 -21.66 10.96 -2.00
CA ALA A 424 -22.53 10.60 -3.11
C ALA A 424 -22.67 9.09 -3.34
N SER A 425 -21.63 8.30 -3.03
CA SER A 425 -21.61 6.85 -3.29
C SER A 425 -21.89 5.97 -2.06
N ASN A 426 -21.88 6.56 -0.86
CA ASN A 426 -22.04 5.87 0.42
C ASN A 426 -23.35 5.07 0.48
N LYS A 427 -23.24 3.75 0.62
CA LYS A 427 -24.41 2.86 0.73
C LYS A 427 -24.72 2.48 2.16
N LEU A 428 -26.03 2.30 2.42
CA LEU A 428 -26.51 1.60 3.61
C LEU A 428 -26.20 0.10 3.48
N ILE A 429 -25.64 -0.45 4.55
CA ILE A 429 -25.31 -1.86 4.67
C ILE A 429 -26.58 -2.59 5.08
N THR A 430 -27.02 -3.49 4.21
CA THR A 430 -28.17 -4.37 4.46
C THR A 430 -27.71 -5.83 4.54
N LYS A 431 -28.67 -6.77 4.63
CA LYS A 431 -28.38 -8.20 4.81
C LYS A 431 -28.31 -8.99 3.50
N ASN A 432 -28.35 -8.33 2.34
CA ASN A 432 -28.56 -8.97 1.05
C ASN A 432 -27.31 -9.14 0.17
N ALA A 433 -26.14 -8.70 0.63
CA ALA A 433 -24.92 -8.75 -0.15
C ALA A 433 -23.67 -8.82 0.75
N THR A 434 -22.53 -9.06 0.11
CA THR A 434 -21.21 -9.04 0.76
C THR A 434 -20.81 -7.63 1.20
N LEU A 435 -20.06 -7.57 2.30
CA LEU A 435 -19.37 -6.38 2.78
C LEU A 435 -17.86 -6.69 2.81
N VAL A 436 -17.08 -5.95 2.03
CA VAL A 436 -15.61 -6.02 2.05
C VAL A 436 -15.09 -4.92 2.96
N ILE A 437 -14.26 -5.29 3.94
CA ILE A 437 -13.56 -4.37 4.82
C ILE A 437 -12.06 -4.62 4.67
N GLN A 438 -11.36 -3.67 4.07
CA GLN A 438 -9.90 -3.64 4.01
C GLN A 438 -9.39 -2.49 4.86
N SER A 439 -8.52 -2.80 5.83
CA SER A 439 -8.04 -1.81 6.79
C SER A 439 -6.72 -2.22 7.41
N GLY A 440 -6.08 -1.31 8.13
CA GLY A 440 -4.83 -1.59 8.83
C GLY A 440 -4.54 -0.55 9.90
N GLY A 441 -3.79 -0.96 10.93
CA GLY A 441 -3.38 -0.09 12.04
C GLY A 441 -1.86 0.01 12.17
N GLN A 442 -1.40 1.21 12.53
CA GLN A 442 -0.05 1.47 13.01
C GLN A 442 -0.04 1.33 14.53
N TYR A 443 0.89 0.51 15.03
CA TYR A 443 1.12 0.31 16.44
C TYR A 443 2.55 0.75 16.82
N ASP A 444 2.83 0.85 18.12
CA ASP A 444 4.21 0.96 18.58
C ASP A 444 5.07 -0.23 18.16
N GLU A 445 4.48 -1.41 18.17
CA GLU A 445 5.15 -2.67 17.92
C GLU A 445 5.28 -3.04 16.44
N GLY A 446 4.39 -2.56 15.58
CA GLY A 446 4.30 -3.07 14.21
C GLY A 446 3.23 -2.40 13.36
N THR A 447 3.14 -2.84 12.11
CA THR A 447 2.12 -2.38 11.15
C THR A 447 1.26 -3.57 10.75
N THR A 448 -0.06 -3.35 10.67
CA THR A 448 -1.04 -4.39 10.36
C THR A 448 -1.86 -4.03 9.14
N ILE A 449 -2.29 -5.06 8.41
CA ILE A 449 -3.18 -4.95 7.25
C ILE A 449 -4.04 -6.21 7.25
N VAL A 450 -5.35 -6.05 7.07
CA VAL A 450 -6.28 -7.17 7.01
C VAL A 450 -7.44 -6.84 6.09
N THR A 451 -7.82 -7.83 5.29
CA THR A 451 -9.03 -7.77 4.48
C THR A 451 -9.96 -8.92 4.84
N ARG A 452 -11.21 -8.62 5.18
CA ARG A 452 -12.26 -9.62 5.35
C ARG A 452 -13.48 -9.25 4.53
N THR A 453 -14.08 -10.29 3.95
CA THR A 453 -15.41 -10.21 3.35
C THR A 453 -16.38 -10.94 4.26
N VAL A 454 -17.50 -10.30 4.60
CA VAL A 454 -18.56 -10.86 5.47
C VAL A 454 -19.93 -10.73 4.80
N HIS A 455 -20.94 -11.43 5.33
CA HIS A 455 -22.32 -11.34 4.87
C HIS A 455 -23.29 -11.42 6.05
N TYR A 456 -24.17 -10.43 6.23
CA TYR A 456 -25.03 -10.34 7.42
C TYR A 456 -26.40 -11.02 7.29
N GLY A 457 -26.81 -11.44 6.09
CA GLY A 457 -27.97 -12.32 5.87
C GLY A 457 -27.59 -13.71 5.39
N MET A 458 -28.37 -14.22 4.44
CA MET A 458 -28.15 -15.51 3.76
C MET A 458 -27.41 -15.30 2.44
N PRO A 459 -26.15 -15.74 2.30
CA PRO A 459 -25.42 -15.61 1.06
C PRO A 459 -25.95 -16.58 0.00
N THR A 460 -25.94 -16.12 -1.25
CA THR A 460 -26.28 -16.90 -2.43
C THR A 460 -25.29 -18.03 -2.69
N ARG A 461 -25.67 -19.01 -3.52
CA ARG A 461 -24.76 -20.08 -3.93
C ARG A 461 -23.53 -19.53 -4.66
N GLU A 462 -23.70 -18.48 -5.45
CA GLU A 462 -22.60 -17.89 -6.22
C GLU A 462 -21.63 -17.11 -5.32
N GLU A 463 -22.12 -16.32 -4.36
CA GLU A 463 -21.26 -15.67 -3.37
C GLU A 463 -20.45 -16.68 -2.56
N LYS A 464 -21.07 -17.80 -2.15
CA LYS A 464 -20.35 -18.88 -1.45
C LYS A 464 -19.28 -19.51 -2.33
N ARG A 465 -19.61 -19.78 -3.60
CA ARG A 465 -18.67 -20.37 -4.57
C ARG A 465 -17.46 -19.46 -4.76
N VAL A 466 -17.68 -18.18 -5.06
CA VAL A 466 -16.62 -17.19 -5.25
C VAL A 466 -15.77 -17.06 -3.99
N TYR A 467 -16.40 -16.88 -2.83
CA TYR A 467 -15.68 -16.74 -1.57
C TYR A 467 -14.80 -17.94 -1.27
N THR A 468 -15.31 -19.14 -1.54
CA THR A 468 -14.56 -20.37 -1.35
C THR A 468 -13.40 -20.46 -2.34
N THR A 469 -13.58 -20.09 -3.61
CA THR A 469 -12.47 -20.03 -4.59
C THR A 469 -11.36 -19.07 -4.13
N VAL A 470 -11.72 -17.86 -3.67
CA VAL A 470 -10.75 -16.89 -3.13
C VAL A 470 -10.05 -17.42 -1.87
N MET A 471 -10.77 -18.12 -0.99
CA MET A 471 -10.18 -18.77 0.18
C MET A 471 -9.19 -19.87 -0.21
N ARG A 472 -9.51 -20.67 -1.23
CA ARG A 472 -8.60 -21.70 -1.76
C ARG A 472 -7.33 -21.08 -2.33
N SER A 473 -7.44 -19.95 -3.03
CA SER A 473 -6.30 -19.13 -3.45
C SER A 473 -5.43 -18.68 -2.28
N LEU A 474 -6.04 -18.21 -1.18
CA LEU A 474 -5.31 -17.79 0.01
C LEU A 474 -4.61 -18.98 0.71
N ALA A 475 -5.30 -20.12 0.81
CA ALA A 475 -4.72 -21.35 1.37
C ALA A 475 -3.54 -21.87 0.52
N ALA A 476 -3.61 -21.73 -0.81
CA ALA A 476 -2.55 -22.17 -1.71
C ALA A 476 -1.22 -21.44 -1.46
N ILE A 477 -1.27 -20.11 -1.29
CA ILE A 477 -0.07 -19.32 -0.97
C ILE A 477 0.37 -19.50 0.48
N ALA A 478 -0.55 -19.45 1.45
CA ALA A 478 -0.22 -19.58 2.87
C ALA A 478 0.37 -20.95 3.22
N GLY A 479 -0.06 -22.01 2.53
CA GLY A 479 0.45 -23.37 2.71
C GLY A 479 1.70 -23.69 1.89
N LEU A 480 2.19 -22.78 1.06
CA LEU A 480 3.27 -23.06 0.11
C LEU A 480 4.62 -23.28 0.82
N ARG A 481 5.44 -24.16 0.26
CA ARG A 481 6.84 -24.35 0.64
C ARG A 481 7.70 -24.20 -0.62
N ILE A 482 8.65 -23.26 -0.59
CA ILE A 482 9.44 -22.88 -1.77
C ILE A 482 10.95 -22.97 -1.49
N PRO A 483 11.79 -23.23 -2.50
CA PRO A 483 13.23 -23.00 -2.38
C PRO A 483 13.49 -21.52 -2.05
N SER A 484 14.47 -21.23 -1.18
CA SER A 484 14.79 -19.85 -0.78
C SER A 484 15.30 -18.96 -1.94
N THR A 485 15.70 -19.57 -3.05
CA THR A 485 16.18 -18.89 -4.26
C THR A 485 15.04 -18.50 -5.21
N LEU A 486 13.79 -18.89 -4.94
CA LEU A 486 12.66 -18.56 -5.81
C LEU A 486 12.28 -17.08 -5.64
N PRO A 487 12.19 -16.30 -6.74
CA PRO A 487 11.65 -14.94 -6.69
C PRO A 487 10.22 -14.88 -6.14
N ALA A 488 9.91 -13.84 -5.37
CA ALA A 488 8.61 -13.62 -4.77
C ALA A 488 7.48 -13.54 -5.83
N ALA A 489 7.72 -12.87 -6.95
CA ALA A 489 6.77 -12.76 -8.06
C ALA A 489 6.36 -14.12 -8.63
N HIS A 490 7.24 -15.13 -8.60
CA HIS A 490 6.95 -16.46 -9.13
C HIS A 490 6.03 -17.29 -8.21
N VAL A 491 5.75 -16.83 -7.00
CA VAL A 491 4.74 -17.42 -6.11
C VAL A 491 3.33 -17.03 -6.53
N ASP A 492 3.18 -15.90 -7.22
CA ASP A 492 1.88 -15.33 -7.58
C ASP A 492 0.97 -16.28 -8.39
N PRO A 493 1.45 -17.02 -9.42
CA PRO A 493 0.63 -17.98 -10.15
C PRO A 493 0.02 -19.08 -9.26
N VAL A 494 0.68 -19.47 -8.17
CA VAL A 494 0.14 -20.46 -7.21
C VAL A 494 -1.10 -19.93 -6.52
N ALA A 495 -1.09 -18.65 -6.13
CA ALA A 495 -2.25 -17.99 -5.54
C ALA A 495 -3.39 -17.83 -6.54
N ARG A 496 -3.09 -17.56 -7.82
CA ARG A 496 -4.09 -17.37 -8.88
C ARG A 496 -4.66 -18.67 -9.42
N ALA A 497 -3.94 -19.79 -9.35
CA ALA A 497 -4.33 -21.05 -9.97
C ALA A 497 -5.78 -21.52 -9.62
N PRO A 498 -6.27 -21.46 -8.36
CA PRO A 498 -7.66 -21.79 -8.06
C PRO A 498 -8.69 -20.88 -8.74
N LEU A 499 -8.39 -19.59 -8.87
CA LEU A 499 -9.24 -18.61 -9.58
C LEU A 499 -9.19 -18.83 -11.10
N TRP A 500 -8.02 -19.06 -11.68
CA TRP A 500 -7.87 -19.37 -13.11
C TRP A 500 -8.62 -20.65 -13.49
N ALA A 501 -8.61 -21.67 -12.63
CA ALA A 501 -9.42 -22.88 -12.83
C ALA A 501 -10.93 -22.59 -12.88
N ALA A 502 -11.38 -21.50 -12.23
CA ALA A 502 -12.74 -20.98 -12.29
C ALA A 502 -12.95 -19.94 -13.41
N LYS A 503 -11.94 -19.67 -14.25
CA LYS A 503 -11.91 -18.60 -15.27
C LYS A 503 -12.06 -17.20 -14.66
N GLN A 504 -11.45 -16.98 -13.50
CA GLN A 504 -11.47 -15.76 -12.72
C GLN A 504 -10.04 -15.23 -12.53
N ASP A 505 -9.89 -13.92 -12.36
CA ASP A 505 -8.62 -13.25 -12.05
C ASP A 505 -8.86 -11.92 -11.32
N TYR A 506 -7.83 -11.30 -10.75
CA TYR A 506 -7.90 -9.99 -10.07
C TYR A 506 -6.81 -9.02 -10.56
N PRO A 507 -7.12 -7.71 -10.66
CA PRO A 507 -6.25 -6.75 -11.33
C PRO A 507 -5.09 -6.24 -10.46
N HIS A 508 -5.12 -6.47 -9.14
CA HIS A 508 -4.08 -6.02 -8.22
C HIS A 508 -3.03 -7.11 -7.95
N LEU A 509 -1.91 -6.71 -7.34
CA LEU A 509 -0.89 -7.62 -6.80
C LEU A 509 -1.49 -8.60 -5.78
N THR A 510 -0.95 -9.81 -5.69
CA THR A 510 -1.35 -10.78 -4.64
C THR A 510 -0.82 -10.36 -3.28
N GLY A 511 0.38 -9.79 -3.24
CA GLY A 511 1.05 -9.51 -1.98
C GLY A 511 2.20 -8.53 -2.09
N HIS A 512 2.57 -7.94 -0.96
CA HIS A 512 3.69 -7.02 -0.83
C HIS A 512 4.33 -7.10 0.57
N GLY A 513 5.54 -6.58 0.74
CA GLY A 513 6.19 -6.49 2.05
C GLY A 513 5.46 -5.54 3.01
N VAL A 514 5.60 -5.77 4.32
CA VAL A 514 5.04 -4.96 5.41
C VAL A 514 6.16 -4.58 6.39
N GLY A 515 6.26 -3.28 6.71
CA GLY A 515 7.26 -2.75 7.63
C GLY A 515 6.92 -2.91 9.12
N ALA A 516 7.95 -2.93 9.96
CA ALA A 516 7.80 -2.96 11.42
C ALA A 516 7.60 -1.54 11.98
N ALA A 517 6.34 -1.16 12.18
CA ALA A 517 5.93 0.21 12.56
C ALA A 517 6.45 1.26 11.56
N LEU A 518 6.37 0.93 10.26
CA LEU A 518 6.85 1.69 9.11
C LEU A 518 5.76 1.71 8.02
N CYS A 519 6.13 1.66 6.73
CA CYS A 519 5.18 1.63 5.63
C CYS A 519 4.42 0.30 5.57
N ARG A 520 3.13 0.37 5.20
CA ARG A 520 2.31 -0.82 4.96
C ARG A 520 2.75 -1.59 3.70
N LYS A 521 3.24 -0.88 2.69
CA LYS A 521 3.85 -1.40 1.46
C LYS A 521 5.33 -1.16 1.57
N GLU A 522 6.10 -2.24 1.63
CA GLU A 522 7.52 -2.16 1.88
C GLU A 522 8.31 -2.94 0.82
N ASP A 523 9.28 -2.26 0.21
CA ASP A 523 10.29 -2.91 -0.62
C ASP A 523 11.08 -3.96 0.18
N PRO A 524 11.63 -4.99 -0.48
CA PRO A 524 11.64 -5.21 -1.93
C PRO A 524 10.52 -6.14 -2.41
N VAL A 525 9.63 -6.59 -1.53
CA VAL A 525 8.75 -7.72 -1.83
C VAL A 525 7.53 -7.28 -2.62
N VAL A 526 7.37 -7.85 -3.80
CA VAL A 526 6.09 -7.90 -4.53
C VAL A 526 5.82 -9.30 -5.05
N ILE A 527 4.56 -9.72 -4.88
CA ILE A 527 4.01 -10.96 -5.40
C ILE A 527 3.00 -10.57 -6.47
N ASP A 528 3.50 -10.45 -7.70
CA ASP A 528 2.73 -10.20 -8.91
C ASP A 528 3.49 -10.75 -10.12
N TYR A 529 2.93 -11.74 -10.82
CA TYR A 529 3.58 -12.35 -11.97
C TYR A 529 3.77 -11.38 -13.15
N ARG A 530 3.06 -10.24 -13.15
CA ARG A 530 3.16 -9.22 -14.19
C ARG A 530 4.36 -8.30 -14.00
N GLN A 531 5.04 -8.39 -12.85
CA GLN A 531 6.28 -7.66 -12.59
C GLN A 531 7.49 -8.52 -12.95
N ASP A 532 7.99 -8.32 -14.17
CA ASP A 532 9.17 -9.05 -14.69
C ASP A 532 10.50 -8.32 -14.42
N THR A 533 10.47 -7.18 -13.74
CA THR A 533 11.64 -6.36 -13.43
C THR A 533 12.00 -6.46 -11.95
N ASN A 534 13.30 -6.48 -11.64
CA ASN A 534 13.83 -6.53 -10.27
C ASN A 534 13.26 -7.70 -9.44
N LEU A 535 13.42 -8.93 -9.95
CA LEU A 535 12.93 -10.14 -9.29
C LEU A 535 13.66 -10.41 -7.95
N HIS A 536 13.02 -10.03 -6.85
CA HIS A 536 13.54 -10.19 -5.50
C HIS A 536 13.11 -11.53 -4.88
N THR A 537 14.02 -12.20 -4.16
CA THR A 537 13.71 -13.43 -3.41
C THR A 537 13.16 -13.10 -2.03
N LEU A 538 12.37 -14.01 -1.47
CA LEU A 538 11.96 -13.96 -0.07
C LEU A 538 13.12 -14.39 0.85
N ARG A 539 13.11 -13.91 2.09
CA ARG A 539 14.02 -14.34 3.16
C ARG A 539 13.24 -14.57 4.44
N GLU A 540 13.76 -15.41 5.32
CA GLU A 540 13.22 -15.60 6.67
C GLU A 540 13.12 -14.24 7.40
N GLY A 541 12.06 -14.08 8.19
CA GLY A 541 11.80 -12.83 8.92
C GLY A 541 11.13 -11.74 8.07
N TYR A 542 10.86 -12.00 6.79
CA TYR A 542 10.01 -11.10 6.01
C TYR A 542 8.55 -11.20 6.46
N PHE A 543 7.83 -10.08 6.47
CA PHE A 543 6.38 -10.04 6.63
C PHE A 543 5.77 -9.57 5.32
N ILE A 544 4.83 -10.33 4.78
CA ILE A 544 4.25 -10.10 3.46
C ILE A 544 2.73 -10.23 3.52
N THR A 545 2.00 -9.49 2.70
CA THR A 545 0.57 -9.71 2.53
C THR A 545 0.30 -10.85 1.55
N ALA A 546 -0.84 -11.51 1.71
CA ALA A 546 -1.45 -12.41 0.73
C ALA A 546 -2.94 -12.08 0.66
N GLU A 547 -3.38 -11.46 -0.44
CA GLU A 547 -4.69 -10.83 -0.56
C GLU A 547 -5.42 -11.13 -1.88
N PRO A 548 -5.67 -12.40 -2.26
CA PRO A 548 -6.43 -12.71 -3.47
C PRO A 548 -7.86 -12.14 -3.40
N GLY A 549 -8.45 -11.92 -4.58
CA GLY A 549 -9.81 -11.43 -4.69
C GLY A 549 -10.52 -11.80 -5.99
N TRP A 550 -11.81 -11.48 -6.04
CA TRP A 550 -12.65 -11.53 -7.24
C TRP A 550 -13.63 -10.37 -7.22
N TYR A 551 -13.83 -9.76 -8.39
CA TYR A 551 -14.61 -8.55 -8.57
C TYR A 551 -15.63 -8.76 -9.68
N GLU A 552 -16.87 -9.07 -9.30
CA GLU A 552 -17.94 -9.32 -10.25
C GLU A 552 -18.60 -7.99 -10.65
N THR A 553 -18.22 -7.49 -11.82
CA THR A 553 -18.69 -6.19 -12.36
C THR A 553 -20.20 -6.04 -12.21
N GLY A 554 -20.60 -4.96 -11.54
CA GLY A 554 -22.01 -4.61 -11.37
C GLY A 554 -22.77 -5.43 -10.32
N LYS A 555 -22.12 -6.35 -9.59
CA LYS A 555 -22.81 -7.19 -8.59
C LYS A 555 -22.20 -7.11 -7.19
N TYR A 556 -20.99 -7.63 -7.00
CA TYR A 556 -20.33 -7.72 -5.70
C TYR A 556 -18.83 -8.00 -5.87
N GLY A 557 -18.09 -8.02 -4.77
CA GLY A 557 -16.71 -8.49 -4.76
C GLY A 557 -16.36 -9.21 -3.47
N VAL A 558 -15.31 -10.01 -3.55
CA VAL A 558 -14.73 -10.76 -2.43
C VAL A 558 -13.22 -10.55 -2.44
N ARG A 559 -12.68 -10.13 -1.30
CA ARG A 559 -11.23 -10.13 -1.04
C ARG A 559 -10.97 -10.69 0.34
N LEU A 560 -9.94 -11.52 0.46
CA LEU A 560 -9.48 -12.08 1.74
C LEU A 560 -8.00 -11.81 1.85
N GLY A 561 -7.56 -11.21 2.96
CA GLY A 561 -6.19 -10.75 3.11
C GLY A 561 -5.62 -11.03 4.50
N ASN A 562 -4.44 -11.65 4.54
CA ASN A 562 -3.64 -11.83 5.75
C ASN A 562 -2.22 -11.30 5.52
N VAL A 563 -1.55 -10.95 6.61
CA VAL A 563 -0.10 -10.84 6.68
C VAL A 563 0.48 -12.19 7.10
N LEU A 564 1.51 -12.63 6.41
CA LEU A 564 2.27 -13.86 6.58
C LEU A 564 3.72 -13.53 6.96
N GLU A 565 4.25 -14.21 7.97
CA GLU A 565 5.67 -14.27 8.28
C GLU A 565 6.33 -15.37 7.42
N VAL A 566 7.45 -15.04 6.79
CA VAL A 566 8.29 -16.01 6.08
C VAL A 566 9.20 -16.71 7.08
N VAL A 567 9.09 -18.04 7.17
CA VAL A 567 9.82 -18.88 8.14
C VAL A 567 10.71 -19.88 7.42
N LEU A 568 11.88 -20.18 8.00
CA LEU A 568 12.78 -21.19 7.46
C LEU A 568 12.19 -22.60 7.60
N ARG A 569 12.42 -23.44 6.60
CA ARG A 569 12.09 -24.87 6.58
C ARG A 569 13.35 -25.69 6.30
N PRO A 570 13.38 -26.98 6.68
CA PRO A 570 14.52 -27.85 6.39
C PRO A 570 14.91 -27.86 4.91
N ASN A 571 16.18 -28.15 4.63
CA ASN A 571 16.73 -28.31 3.27
C ASN A 571 16.71 -27.04 2.40
N GLY A 572 16.82 -25.85 3.00
CA GLY A 572 16.90 -24.58 2.25
C GLY A 572 15.57 -24.11 1.68
N TYR A 573 14.45 -24.57 2.25
CA TYR A 573 13.12 -24.12 1.88
C TYR A 573 12.64 -23.01 2.81
N LEU A 574 11.70 -22.21 2.33
CA LEU A 574 10.91 -21.26 3.09
C LEU A 574 9.46 -21.75 3.13
N GLY A 575 8.73 -21.34 4.17
CA GLY A 575 7.28 -21.43 4.23
C GLY A 575 6.70 -20.21 4.90
N PHE A 576 5.41 -20.26 5.18
CA PHE A 576 4.68 -19.12 5.73
C PHE A 576 3.97 -19.48 7.03
N GLN A 577 3.77 -18.47 7.88
CA GLN A 577 2.95 -18.53 9.08
C GLN A 577 2.09 -17.27 9.17
N GLU A 578 0.78 -17.40 9.40
CA GLU A 578 -0.11 -16.25 9.50
C GLU A 578 0.21 -15.43 10.75
N ALA A 579 0.46 -14.13 10.56
CA ALA A 579 0.51 -13.13 11.61
C ALA A 579 -0.89 -12.59 11.91
N THR A 580 -1.72 -12.38 10.87
CA THR A 580 -3.13 -12.00 11.03
C THR A 580 -3.92 -13.18 11.61
N LEU A 581 -4.62 -12.97 12.74
CA LEU A 581 -5.41 -13.99 13.42
C LEU A 581 -6.88 -13.57 13.57
N LEU A 582 -7.59 -13.46 12.44
CA LEU A 582 -8.99 -13.05 12.39
C LEU A 582 -9.85 -14.12 11.69
N PRO A 583 -10.99 -14.58 12.25
CA PRO A 583 -11.81 -15.61 11.62
C PRO A 583 -12.30 -15.23 10.22
N TYR A 584 -12.50 -16.24 9.38
CA TYR A 584 -13.24 -16.11 8.12
C TYR A 584 -14.75 -16.23 8.38
N GLU A 585 -15.59 -15.89 7.39
CA GLU A 585 -17.05 -15.94 7.51
C GLU A 585 -17.58 -17.34 7.14
N PRO A 586 -17.97 -18.20 8.10
CA PRO A 586 -18.29 -19.59 7.80
C PRO A 586 -19.50 -19.76 6.90
N LYS A 587 -20.45 -18.80 6.90
CA LYS A 587 -21.64 -18.85 6.03
C LYS A 587 -21.30 -18.74 4.55
N LEU A 588 -20.15 -18.12 4.22
CA LEU A 588 -19.68 -17.95 2.86
C LEU A 588 -18.81 -19.12 2.36
N ILE A 589 -18.49 -20.10 3.21
CA ILE A 589 -17.64 -21.24 2.85
C ILE A 589 -18.52 -22.41 2.38
N ASP A 590 -18.40 -22.77 1.11
CA ASP A 590 -18.94 -24.03 0.57
C ASP A 590 -17.96 -25.17 0.87
N ARG A 591 -18.25 -25.90 1.94
CA ARG A 591 -17.44 -27.02 2.42
C ARG A 591 -17.23 -28.11 1.37
N SER A 592 -18.15 -28.26 0.41
CA SER A 592 -18.04 -29.29 -0.64
C SER A 592 -16.95 -28.99 -1.67
N MET A 593 -16.48 -27.75 -1.74
CA MET A 593 -15.43 -27.30 -2.64
C MET A 593 -14.02 -27.40 -2.03
N LEU A 594 -13.92 -27.63 -0.72
CA LEU A 594 -12.64 -27.69 -0.03
C LEU A 594 -12.04 -29.10 -0.11
N THR A 595 -10.76 -29.14 -0.40
CA THR A 595 -9.91 -30.32 -0.25
C THR A 595 -9.62 -30.59 1.22
N GLU A 596 -9.16 -31.81 1.52
CA GLU A 596 -8.77 -32.19 2.88
C GLU A 596 -7.60 -31.32 3.39
N TYR A 597 -6.68 -30.94 2.49
CA TYR A 597 -5.58 -30.02 2.78
C TYR A 597 -6.07 -28.62 3.21
N GLU A 598 -7.02 -28.06 2.45
CA GLU A 598 -7.58 -26.73 2.75
C GLU A 598 -8.42 -26.74 4.04
N ILE A 599 -9.11 -27.85 4.34
CA ILE A 599 -9.82 -28.02 5.61
C ILE A 599 -8.84 -28.07 6.78
N LEU A 600 -7.75 -28.82 6.66
CA LEU A 600 -6.72 -28.90 7.70
C LEU A 600 -6.08 -27.52 7.94
N TRP A 601 -5.69 -26.82 6.88
CA TRP A 601 -5.17 -25.44 6.98
C TRP A 601 -6.14 -24.51 7.72
N LEU A 602 -7.43 -24.50 7.33
CA LEU A 602 -8.42 -23.64 7.97
C LEU A 602 -8.66 -24.01 9.45
N ASN A 603 -8.66 -25.31 9.77
CA ASN A 603 -8.82 -25.78 11.15
C ASN A 603 -7.61 -25.40 12.02
N ASP A 604 -6.40 -25.58 11.52
CA ASP A 604 -5.16 -25.21 12.23
C ASP A 604 -5.11 -23.70 12.45
N TYR A 605 -5.48 -22.91 11.45
CA TYR A 605 -5.62 -21.45 11.55
C TYR A 605 -6.65 -21.05 12.61
N ASN A 606 -7.84 -21.66 12.60
CA ASN A 606 -8.90 -21.40 13.57
C ASN A 606 -8.50 -21.81 15.00
N ASP A 607 -7.77 -22.92 15.16
CA ASP A 607 -7.25 -23.36 16.45
C ASP A 607 -6.22 -22.36 17.02
N ARG A 608 -5.34 -21.82 16.17
CA ARG A 608 -4.44 -20.73 16.58
C ARG A 608 -5.19 -19.49 17.04
N ILE A 609 -6.23 -19.05 16.32
CA ILE A 609 -7.06 -17.91 16.77
C ILE A 609 -7.62 -18.18 18.17
N ARG A 610 -8.15 -19.37 18.42
CA ARG A 610 -8.69 -19.75 19.74
C ARG A 610 -7.63 -19.72 20.84
N LYS A 611 -6.40 -20.18 20.54
CA LYS A 611 -5.29 -20.29 21.50
C LYS A 611 -4.57 -18.97 21.75
N GLU A 612 -4.52 -18.07 20.77
CA GLU A 612 -3.76 -16.82 20.85
C GLU A 612 -4.68 -15.62 21.14
N VAL A 613 -5.79 -15.47 20.40
CA VAL A 613 -6.73 -14.34 20.56
C VAL A 613 -7.73 -14.60 21.68
N GLY A 614 -8.14 -15.86 21.88
CA GLY A 614 -9.12 -16.25 22.90
C GLY A 614 -8.72 -15.86 24.33
N PRO A 615 -7.51 -16.19 24.81
CA PRO A 615 -7.04 -15.76 26.12
C PRO A 615 -6.99 -14.25 26.28
N GLU A 616 -6.60 -13.52 25.24
CA GLU A 616 -6.53 -12.06 25.27
C GLU A 616 -7.92 -11.44 25.44
N LEU A 617 -8.92 -11.89 24.66
CA LEU A 617 -10.32 -11.47 24.80
C LEU A 617 -10.86 -11.77 26.21
N LYS A 618 -10.56 -12.97 26.73
CA LYS A 618 -10.98 -13.38 28.08
C LYS A 618 -10.36 -12.50 29.16
N SER A 619 -9.06 -12.22 29.06
CA SER A 619 -8.34 -11.41 30.05
C SER A 619 -8.87 -9.97 30.14
N ARG A 620 -9.41 -9.44 29.03
CA ARG A 620 -10.02 -8.11 28.93
C ARG A 620 -11.51 -8.08 29.26
N GLY A 621 -12.10 -9.22 29.65
CA GLY A 621 -13.53 -9.32 29.96
C GLY A 621 -14.46 -9.25 28.74
N LEU A 622 -13.93 -9.37 27.51
CA LEU A 622 -14.70 -9.31 26.26
C LEU A 622 -15.38 -10.66 25.97
N THR A 623 -16.23 -11.10 26.89
CA THR A 623 -16.84 -12.44 26.91
C THR A 623 -17.73 -12.68 25.69
N ASP A 624 -18.49 -11.67 25.28
CA ASP A 624 -19.42 -11.71 24.15
C ASP A 624 -18.64 -11.93 22.83
N VAL A 625 -17.55 -11.17 22.67
CA VAL A 625 -16.64 -11.25 21.52
C VAL A 625 -15.90 -12.58 21.51
N LEU A 626 -15.52 -13.10 22.68
CA LEU A 626 -14.94 -14.44 22.81
C LEU A 626 -15.92 -15.52 22.30
N TYR A 627 -17.18 -15.50 22.73
CA TYR A 627 -18.18 -16.45 22.25
C TYR A 627 -18.43 -16.30 20.75
N TRP A 628 -18.51 -15.07 20.24
CA TRP A 628 -18.61 -14.81 18.81
C TRP A 628 -17.44 -15.43 18.04
N MET A 629 -16.20 -15.19 18.49
CA MET A 629 -14.98 -15.75 17.87
C MET A 629 -15.00 -17.29 17.92
N MET A 630 -15.38 -17.89 19.05
CA MET A 630 -15.49 -19.34 19.19
C MET A 630 -16.54 -19.94 18.26
N ASN A 631 -17.65 -19.23 17.99
CA ASN A 631 -18.66 -19.67 17.03
C ASN A 631 -18.17 -19.58 15.58
N LYS A 632 -17.36 -18.57 15.24
CA LYS A 632 -16.78 -18.40 13.90
C LYS A 632 -15.65 -19.38 13.59
N THR A 633 -15.03 -19.96 14.61
CA THR A 633 -13.83 -20.82 14.49
C THR A 633 -14.13 -22.29 14.76
N VAL A 634 -15.38 -22.74 14.60
CA VAL A 634 -15.75 -24.16 14.80
C VAL A 634 -15.03 -25.03 13.77
N PRO A 635 -14.32 -26.09 14.19
CA PRO A 635 -13.61 -26.98 13.27
C PRO A 635 -14.57 -27.64 12.26
N ILE A 636 -14.10 -27.78 11.03
CA ILE A 636 -14.80 -28.52 9.98
C ILE A 636 -14.34 -29.97 10.02
N GLU A 637 -15.28 -30.91 10.07
CA GLU A 637 -14.98 -32.34 10.03
C GLU A 637 -14.39 -32.76 8.68
N LEU A 638 -13.39 -33.64 8.72
CA LEU A 638 -12.77 -34.18 7.51
C LEU A 638 -13.72 -35.17 6.80
N PRO A 639 -13.85 -35.10 5.47
CA PRO A 639 -14.65 -36.06 4.70
C PRO A 639 -14.23 -37.53 4.94
N SER A 640 -12.94 -37.78 5.20
CA SER A 640 -12.42 -39.12 5.50
C SER A 640 -12.91 -39.67 6.84
N LYS A 641 -13.08 -38.82 7.86
CA LYS A 641 -13.61 -39.20 9.18
C LYS A 641 -15.11 -39.46 9.11
N ALA A 642 -15.86 -38.65 8.36
CA ALA A 642 -17.29 -38.86 8.14
C ALA A 642 -17.57 -40.22 7.46
N LYS A 643 -16.74 -40.61 6.48
CA LYS A 643 -16.84 -41.93 5.83
C LYS A 643 -16.56 -43.12 6.78
N LYS A 644 -15.62 -42.99 7.72
CA LYS A 644 -15.33 -44.04 8.73
C LYS A 644 -16.48 -44.26 9.71
N LEU A 645 -17.19 -43.20 10.11
CA LEU A 645 -18.38 -43.32 10.95
C LEU A 645 -19.51 -44.05 10.21
N VAL A 646 -19.73 -43.75 8.92
CA VAL A 646 -20.74 -44.43 8.09
C VAL A 646 -20.36 -45.88 7.79
N SER A 647 -19.08 -46.20 7.60
CA SER A 647 -18.63 -47.59 7.43
C SER A 647 -18.74 -48.40 8.72
N SER A 648 -18.49 -47.79 9.88
CA SER A 648 -18.63 -48.47 11.18
C SER A 648 -20.09 -48.76 11.57
N SER A 649 -21.03 -47.88 11.16
CA SER A 649 -22.46 -48.09 11.38
C SER A 649 -23.06 -49.10 10.40
N THR A 650 -22.54 -49.18 9.18
CA THR A 650 -22.91 -50.23 8.22
C THR A 650 -22.32 -51.59 8.58
N GLU A 651 -21.12 -51.67 9.19
CA GLU A 651 -20.58 -52.91 9.75
C GLU A 651 -21.38 -53.40 10.98
N HIS A 652 -21.88 -52.51 11.83
CA HIS A 652 -22.77 -52.89 12.94
C HIS A 652 -24.15 -53.35 12.44
N SER A 653 -24.70 -52.72 11.40
CA SER A 653 -25.94 -53.17 10.76
C SER A 653 -25.78 -54.52 10.07
N ALA A 654 -24.67 -54.74 9.36
CA ALA A 654 -24.37 -56.01 8.70
C ALA A 654 -24.15 -57.17 9.68
N LYS A 655 -23.54 -56.93 10.86
CA LYS A 655 -23.39 -57.96 11.91
C LYS A 655 -24.72 -58.34 12.56
N ILE A 656 -25.68 -57.42 12.65
CA ILE A 656 -27.04 -57.71 13.14
C ILE A 656 -27.86 -58.49 12.10
N SER A 657 -27.68 -58.21 10.79
CA SER A 657 -28.32 -58.98 9.72
C SER A 657 -27.81 -60.41 9.60
N VAL A 658 -26.51 -60.66 9.84
CA VAL A 658 -25.93 -62.02 9.79
C VAL A 658 -26.33 -62.86 11.01
N LEU A 659 -26.57 -62.24 12.18
CA LEU A 659 -27.09 -62.95 13.36
C LEU A 659 -28.56 -63.37 13.20
N LEU A 660 -29.38 -62.53 12.54
CA LEU A 660 -30.80 -62.83 12.27
C LEU A 660 -31.00 -63.92 11.20
N ILE A 661 -30.11 -63.99 10.20
CA ILE A 661 -30.15 -65.04 9.17
C ILE A 661 -29.68 -66.39 9.74
N SER A 662 -28.75 -66.39 10.69
CA SER A 662 -28.30 -67.62 11.36
C SER A 662 -29.34 -68.21 12.32
N PHE A 663 -30.27 -67.39 12.85
CA PHE A 663 -31.38 -67.88 13.68
C PHE A 663 -32.58 -68.43 12.88
N MET A 664 -32.76 -68.00 11.63
CA MET A 664 -33.83 -68.51 10.75
C MET A 664 -33.50 -69.83 10.04
N LEU A 665 -32.22 -70.24 10.00
CA LEU A 665 -31.78 -71.51 9.39
C LEU A 665 -31.79 -72.71 10.36
N LEU A 666 -32.18 -72.52 11.62
CA LEU A 666 -32.31 -73.58 12.63
C LEU A 666 -33.76 -74.04 12.87
N TYR A 667 -34.72 -73.60 12.04
CA TYR A 667 -36.14 -73.98 12.13
C TYR A 667 -36.66 -74.81 10.94
N PHE A 668 -35.76 -75.31 10.08
CA PHE A 668 -36.07 -76.27 9.02
C PHE A 668 -35.04 -77.40 8.99
N VAL A 669 -35.07 -78.27 10.00
CA VAL A 669 -34.73 -79.71 9.94
C VAL A 669 -35.65 -80.44 10.90
#